data_AF-A0AAN9G3G7-F1
#
_entry.id   AF-A0AAN9G3G7-F1
#
_cell.length_a   1.000
_cell.length_b   1.000
_cell.length_c   1.000
_cell.angle_alpha   90.00
_cell.angle_beta   90.00
_cell.angle_gamma   90.00
#
_symmetry.space_group_name_H-M   'P 1'
#
loop_
_entity.id
_entity.type
_entity.pdbx_description
1 polymer ?
#
loop_
_entity_poly.entity_id
_entity_poly.type
_entity_poly.pdbx_seq_one_letter_code
_entity_poly.pdbx_strand_id
1 'polypeptide(L)'
;MAFAVRSFNKDHGLLLIFVTSLLVVICDVTATADTEDNALHNGRKEKSTVDLGDAVDAIFHLQYNETTSFSDKHSATLLGLFPTEVRVSVNSEPTIAAVRNDNVVPDLSSLATLLTLNALVEATVRGQLKKLAASNLVQALEALGSFRSPLFDEKSALLTFWPTYTSGKSEDWNTTSDNAVKGGRGLIPLVILNKAVADCKNKCPLGKATLNKIKNNRLCLEVYNQSLSDYAEAHSLPPDVTSSFANLALGALLASGGDHFSSVFDVWKNSNANFSRLIQHADTFAYRPLSTNSSANVIDSRSYYIIEKFLSQRDSGELEKDAFVTNWISQKTVDGRLKYGKMVLPVYNTVDLFATATFLHAVTTAILTNLTGSSDMIETLVKSNLDLMAWIVSNGNHKLDLLMTSHPSVVQFMWMLSRTMFELENAKMRNATTFKPLEQFYSKWNTTVRLHVTETILTLVQDGGLDSAGNGLAYVDDIIGIGDVNDKGKVEASGGDRQFATATAANILLSAWTVYTTEHRLIFLQDTPNDVALAARRLVNYVTSRSTSGKNSRTNVIRATLHKHCESLPYWFPSNSITTQNGSNFTGNTPTPEVLFGMRGHVTSDQYKAMLAEPHFGQKVSESMPGLNSTSVLFFHWSSPAYTEAMGLLATAHMKNTKGIKENRIKVKTNVSEEEST
;
A
#
# COMPACT_ATOMS: atom_id res chain seq x y z
N MET A 1 -47.46 -18.25 -13.27
CA MET A 1 -48.11 -17.60 -14.42
C MET A 1 -47.00 -17.12 -15.34
N ALA A 2 -47.03 -17.55 -16.60
CA ALA A 2 -45.97 -17.38 -17.60
C ALA A 2 -45.98 -15.99 -18.28
N PHE A 3 -45.05 -15.83 -19.24
CA PHE A 3 -44.76 -14.72 -20.18
C PHE A 3 -43.58 -13.82 -19.74
N ALA A 4 -42.63 -13.46 -20.61
CA ALA A 4 -42.27 -13.91 -21.96
C ALA A 4 -40.90 -13.34 -22.33
N VAL A 5 -40.18 -14.11 -23.14
CA VAL A 5 -38.97 -13.72 -23.88
C VAL A 5 -39.36 -12.79 -25.03
N ARG A 6 -38.65 -11.68 -25.20
CA ARG A 6 -38.63 -10.92 -26.46
C ARG A 6 -37.19 -10.61 -26.87
N SER A 7 -36.83 -11.15 -28.03
CA SER A 7 -35.67 -10.77 -28.83
C SER A 7 -35.80 -9.35 -29.36
N PHE A 8 -34.69 -8.63 -29.49
CA PHE A 8 -34.59 -7.55 -30.47
C PHE A 8 -33.29 -7.64 -31.25
N ASN A 9 -33.45 -7.56 -32.56
CA ASN A 9 -32.42 -7.64 -33.59
C ASN A 9 -31.92 -6.24 -33.94
N LYS A 10 -30.73 -6.20 -34.56
CA LYS A 10 -29.97 -5.02 -35.02
C LYS A 10 -30.76 -4.14 -36.00
N ASP A 11 -30.69 -2.82 -35.85
CA ASP A 11 -30.05 -1.91 -36.83
C ASP A 11 -30.25 -0.42 -36.45
N HIS A 12 -29.19 0.34 -36.74
CA HIS A 12 -28.94 1.79 -36.64
C HIS A 12 -30.04 2.77 -36.22
N GLY A 13 -29.74 3.55 -35.17
CA GLY A 13 -30.35 4.85 -34.91
C GLY A 13 -29.53 5.64 -33.89
N LEU A 14 -28.72 6.60 -34.36
CA LEU A 14 -28.09 7.61 -33.52
C LEU A 14 -29.16 8.30 -32.66
N LEU A 15 -29.06 8.20 -31.34
CA LEU A 15 -29.86 9.02 -30.43
C LEU A 15 -28.92 9.90 -29.62
N LEU A 16 -28.78 11.14 -30.10
CA LEU A 16 -28.17 12.26 -29.39
C LEU A 16 -29.16 12.66 -28.27
N ILE A 17 -28.86 12.38 -27.01
CA ILE A 17 -29.65 12.87 -25.88
C ILE A 17 -28.93 14.06 -25.26
N PHE A 18 -29.46 15.25 -25.52
CA PHE A 18 -29.25 16.43 -24.68
C PHE A 18 -30.01 16.22 -23.36
N VAL A 19 -29.31 16.25 -22.23
CA VAL A 19 -29.95 16.38 -20.91
C VAL A 19 -29.57 17.73 -20.33
N THR A 20 -30.52 18.67 -20.42
CA THR A 20 -30.57 19.89 -19.62
C THR A 20 -31.42 19.64 -18.38
N SER A 21 -30.80 19.82 -17.22
CA SER A 21 -31.28 20.46 -15.97
C SER A 21 -32.66 20.09 -15.38
N LEU A 22 -32.70 19.57 -14.14
CA LEU A 22 -33.21 20.31 -12.95
C LEU A 22 -33.13 19.51 -11.62
N LEU A 23 -32.92 20.28 -10.53
CA LEU A 23 -33.15 20.04 -9.09
C LEU A 23 -32.08 19.28 -8.28
N VAL A 24 -31.70 19.63 -7.04
CA VAL A 24 -31.61 20.83 -6.16
C VAL A 24 -31.43 20.25 -4.74
N VAL A 25 -30.45 20.80 -3.99
CA VAL A 25 -30.30 20.82 -2.52
C VAL A 25 -29.84 19.53 -1.81
N ILE A 26 -28.62 19.54 -1.24
CA ILE A 26 -28.30 19.70 0.21
C ILE A 26 -26.76 19.75 0.40
N CYS A 27 -26.32 20.60 1.33
CA CYS A 27 -24.98 20.82 1.92
C CYS A 27 -24.04 21.85 1.27
N ASP A 28 -24.42 23.11 1.46
CA ASP A 28 -23.53 24.26 1.56
C ASP A 28 -22.73 24.21 2.88
N VAL A 29 -21.43 23.96 2.79
CA VAL A 29 -20.42 24.55 3.68
C VAL A 29 -19.28 25.00 2.77
N THR A 30 -19.55 26.01 1.96
CA THR A 30 -18.50 26.77 1.29
C THR A 30 -18.23 28.02 2.11
N ALA A 31 -17.01 28.10 2.64
CA ALA A 31 -16.51 29.31 3.27
C ALA A 31 -16.54 30.44 2.23
N THR A 32 -17.34 31.46 2.51
CA THR A 32 -17.37 32.72 1.77
C THR A 32 -16.00 33.39 1.87
N ALA A 33 -15.21 33.28 0.80
CA ALA A 33 -14.17 34.24 0.48
C ALA A 33 -14.86 35.40 -0.25
N ASP A 34 -14.90 36.58 0.39
CA ASP A 34 -14.77 37.92 -0.21
C ASP A 34 -15.30 38.97 0.78
N THR A 35 -14.39 39.56 1.54
CA THR A 35 -14.35 40.98 1.97
C THR A 35 -13.24 41.18 3.00
N GLU A 36 -11.98 41.31 2.55
CA GLU A 36 -10.94 41.97 3.34
C GLU A 36 -10.05 42.84 2.43
N ASP A 37 -10.60 43.99 2.05
CA ASP A 37 -9.80 45.19 1.82
C ASP A 37 -10.17 46.16 2.95
N ASN A 38 -9.18 46.57 3.73
CA ASN A 38 -9.22 47.40 4.95
C ASN A 38 -9.14 46.69 6.31
N ALA A 39 -8.04 45.99 6.59
CA ALA A 39 -7.52 45.82 7.95
C ALA A 39 -5.98 45.69 7.99
N LEU A 40 -5.29 46.67 7.39
CA LEU A 40 -3.87 46.91 7.68
C LEU A 40 -3.76 47.56 9.06
N HIS A 41 -2.93 46.97 9.93
CA HIS A 41 -2.60 47.35 11.32
C HIS A 41 -3.45 46.74 12.44
N ASN A 42 -3.26 45.44 12.68
CA ASN A 42 -2.99 44.93 14.03
C ASN A 42 -2.27 43.57 13.97
N GLY A 43 -0.93 43.62 13.99
CA GLY A 43 -0.07 42.45 13.97
C GLY A 43 -0.06 41.71 15.31
N ARG A 44 -1.09 40.90 15.58
CA ARG A 44 -0.96 39.73 16.46
C ARG A 44 -0.88 38.49 15.57
N LYS A 45 0.32 37.93 15.46
CA LYS A 45 0.52 36.58 14.93
C LYS A 45 -0.12 35.60 15.93
N GLU A 46 -1.40 35.28 15.73
CA GLU A 46 -1.97 34.10 16.38
C GLU A 46 -1.21 32.89 15.88
N LYS A 47 -0.38 32.30 16.75
CA LYS A 47 0.13 30.96 16.54
C LYS A 47 -1.08 30.02 16.65
N SER A 48 -1.71 29.73 15.51
CA SER A 48 -2.62 28.59 15.38
C SER A 48 -1.83 27.32 15.74
N THR A 49 -1.92 26.90 16.99
CA THR A 49 -1.46 25.59 17.40
C THR A 49 -2.57 24.61 17.05
N VAL A 50 -2.32 23.75 16.06
CA VAL A 50 -3.25 22.66 15.73
C VAL A 50 -3.45 21.80 16.98
N ASP A 51 -4.69 21.77 17.48
CA ASP A 51 -5.10 20.82 18.50
C ASP A 51 -5.13 19.43 17.87
N LEU A 52 -4.34 18.51 18.42
CA LEU A 52 -4.31 17.14 17.93
C LEU A 52 -5.61 16.39 18.24
N GLY A 53 -6.39 16.84 19.23
CA GLY A 53 -7.72 16.32 19.53
C GLY A 53 -8.68 16.56 18.37
N ASP A 54 -8.75 17.79 17.86
CA ASP A 54 -9.61 18.13 16.72
C ASP A 54 -9.23 17.34 15.47
N ALA A 55 -7.94 17.09 15.25
CA ALA A 55 -7.46 16.26 14.14
C ALA A 55 -7.93 14.79 14.25
N VAL A 56 -7.99 14.24 15.46
CA VAL A 56 -8.50 12.88 15.72
C VAL A 56 -9.99 12.81 15.41
N ASP A 57 -10.74 13.79 15.91
CA ASP A 57 -12.19 13.86 15.69
C ASP A 57 -12.49 14.04 14.19
N ALA A 58 -11.72 14.87 13.48
CA ALA A 58 -11.83 15.03 12.03
C ALA A 58 -11.57 13.72 11.25
N ILE A 59 -10.63 12.88 11.70
CA ILE A 59 -10.39 11.58 11.09
C ILE A 59 -11.57 10.64 11.36
N PHE A 60 -12.08 10.56 12.60
CA PHE A 60 -13.25 9.73 12.91
C PHE A 60 -14.53 10.24 12.26
N HIS A 61 -14.65 11.53 11.93
CA HIS A 61 -15.74 12.04 11.11
C HIS A 61 -15.75 11.50 9.68
N LEU A 62 -14.62 10.98 9.18
CA LEU A 62 -14.59 10.27 7.90
C LEU A 62 -15.12 8.84 8.02
N GLN A 63 -15.21 8.26 9.23
CA GLN A 63 -15.72 6.91 9.44
C GLN A 63 -17.21 6.85 9.08
N TYR A 64 -17.63 5.82 8.34
CA TYR A 64 -19.05 5.65 8.02
C TYR A 64 -19.88 5.45 9.28
N ASN A 65 -20.96 6.21 9.40
CA ASN A 65 -21.90 6.20 10.53
C ASN A 65 -23.18 5.39 10.24
N GLU A 66 -23.28 4.77 9.07
CA GLU A 66 -24.39 3.92 8.66
C GLU A 66 -23.94 2.83 7.70
N THR A 67 -24.66 1.71 7.72
CA THR A 67 -24.53 0.63 6.73
C THR A 67 -25.60 0.80 5.67
N THR A 68 -25.19 0.98 4.42
CA THR A 68 -26.10 1.11 3.28
C THR A 68 -25.75 0.05 2.24
N SER A 69 -26.79 -0.48 1.56
CA SER A 69 -26.58 -1.36 0.42
C SER A 69 -26.31 -0.55 -0.84
N PHE A 70 -25.59 -1.14 -1.79
CA PHE A 70 -25.36 -0.50 -3.09
C PHE A 70 -26.70 -0.27 -3.81
N SER A 71 -26.81 0.88 -4.46
CA SER A 71 -27.86 1.21 -5.42
C SER A 71 -27.28 2.01 -6.59
N ASP A 72 -28.05 2.16 -7.67
CA ASP A 72 -27.61 2.98 -8.82
C ASP A 72 -27.37 4.46 -8.47
N LYS A 73 -27.86 4.92 -7.31
CA LYS A 73 -27.71 6.30 -6.83
C LYS A 73 -26.64 6.46 -5.74
N HIS A 74 -26.33 5.40 -5.01
CA HIS A 74 -25.49 5.47 -3.82
C HIS A 74 -24.60 4.23 -3.71
N SER A 75 -23.31 4.45 -3.42
CA SER A 75 -22.38 3.37 -3.09
C SER A 75 -22.72 2.75 -1.74
N ALA A 76 -22.47 1.45 -1.58
CA ALA A 76 -22.57 0.78 -0.29
C ALA A 76 -21.57 1.35 0.71
N THR A 77 -22.00 1.42 1.97
CA THR A 77 -21.18 1.77 3.13
C THR A 77 -21.32 0.68 4.19
N LEU A 78 -20.32 0.56 5.06
CA LEU A 78 -20.40 -0.32 6.23
C LEU A 78 -20.04 0.50 7.46
N LEU A 79 -20.98 0.59 8.41
CA LEU A 79 -20.81 1.28 9.69
C LEU A 79 -19.47 0.91 10.32
N GLY A 80 -18.67 1.91 10.70
CA GLY A 80 -17.38 1.72 11.35
C GLY A 80 -16.17 1.61 10.41
N LEU A 81 -16.36 1.43 9.10
CA LEU A 81 -15.22 1.47 8.16
C LEU A 81 -14.78 2.89 7.82
N PHE A 82 -13.50 3.03 7.51
CA PHE A 82 -12.97 4.23 6.86
C PHE A 82 -13.13 4.14 5.34
N PRO A 83 -13.41 5.26 4.65
CA PRO A 83 -13.67 5.27 3.22
C PRO A 83 -12.42 4.85 2.45
N THR A 84 -12.66 4.08 1.40
CA THR A 84 -11.68 3.82 0.35
C THR A 84 -12.22 4.23 -1.00
N GLU A 85 -11.31 4.49 -1.93
CA GLU A 85 -11.64 4.98 -3.26
C GLU A 85 -10.75 4.29 -4.28
N VAL A 86 -11.33 3.80 -5.37
CA VAL A 86 -10.62 3.31 -6.54
C VAL A 86 -10.45 4.45 -7.54
N ARG A 87 -9.21 4.62 -8.02
CA ARG A 87 -8.81 5.67 -8.94
C ARG A 87 -7.96 5.09 -10.06
N VAL A 88 -7.99 5.71 -11.23
CA VAL A 88 -7.08 5.38 -12.34
C VAL A 88 -5.82 6.24 -12.21
N SER A 89 -4.65 5.61 -12.17
CA SER A 89 -3.36 6.31 -12.22
C SER A 89 -2.78 6.25 -13.62
N VAL A 90 -2.28 7.39 -14.10
CA VAL A 90 -1.52 7.56 -15.36
C VAL A 90 -0.52 8.69 -15.17
N ASN A 91 0.69 8.60 -15.72
CA ASN A 91 1.64 9.74 -15.77
C ASN A 91 1.43 10.52 -17.06
N SER A 92 1.13 11.82 -16.98
CA SER A 92 0.82 12.62 -18.17
C SER A 92 0.89 14.13 -17.92
N GLU A 93 0.53 14.89 -18.96
CA GLU A 93 0.22 16.32 -18.92
C GLU A 93 -0.95 16.62 -17.96
N PRO A 94 -1.10 17.87 -17.46
CA PRO A 94 -2.09 18.21 -16.43
C PRO A 94 -3.53 17.83 -16.81
N THR A 95 -3.91 18.02 -18.08
CA THR A 95 -5.25 17.67 -18.59
C THR A 95 -5.55 16.17 -18.47
N ILE A 96 -4.57 15.31 -18.72
CA ILE A 96 -4.76 13.85 -18.58
C ILE A 96 -4.53 13.43 -17.13
N ALA A 97 -3.58 14.02 -16.42
CA ALA A 97 -3.36 13.75 -15.00
C ALA A 97 -4.61 14.03 -14.14
N ALA A 98 -5.47 14.95 -14.56
CA ALA A 98 -6.76 15.24 -13.92
C ALA A 98 -7.69 14.02 -13.84
N VAL A 99 -7.56 13.02 -14.73
CA VAL A 99 -8.42 11.81 -14.72
C VAL A 99 -8.33 11.02 -13.41
N ARG A 100 -7.24 11.17 -12.64
CA ARG A 100 -7.05 10.58 -11.31
C ARG A 100 -8.10 11.06 -10.30
N ASN A 101 -8.64 12.26 -10.52
CA ASN A 101 -9.61 12.92 -9.66
C ASN A 101 -11.03 12.90 -10.24
N ASP A 102 -11.17 12.81 -11.55
CA ASP A 102 -12.48 12.87 -12.21
C ASP A 102 -13.24 11.53 -12.19
N ASN A 103 -12.53 10.41 -12.02
CA ASN A 103 -13.09 9.06 -12.13
C ASN A 103 -12.84 8.25 -10.85
N VAL A 104 -13.54 8.62 -9.77
CA VAL A 104 -13.41 8.00 -8.45
C VAL A 104 -14.58 7.06 -8.20
N VAL A 105 -14.30 5.82 -7.81
CA VAL A 105 -15.33 4.86 -7.37
C VAL A 105 -15.14 4.60 -5.88
N PRO A 106 -16.10 4.99 -5.01
CA PRO A 106 -16.04 4.62 -3.59
C PRO A 106 -15.94 3.10 -3.42
N ASP A 107 -15.23 2.62 -2.41
CA ASP A 107 -15.01 1.21 -2.16
C ASP A 107 -14.92 0.93 -0.66
N LEU A 108 -14.90 -0.36 -0.29
CA LEU A 108 -14.76 -0.83 1.09
C LEU A 108 -13.49 -1.68 1.22
N SER A 109 -12.66 -1.41 2.20
CA SER A 109 -11.41 -2.16 2.43
C SER A 109 -11.13 -2.39 3.90
N SER A 110 -10.82 -3.64 4.26
CA SER A 110 -10.30 -3.96 5.59
C SER A 110 -8.93 -3.31 5.80
N LEU A 111 -8.05 -3.37 4.79
CA LEU A 111 -6.67 -2.91 4.90
C LEU A 111 -6.58 -1.40 5.20
N ALA A 112 -7.35 -0.57 4.51
CA ALA A 112 -7.36 0.87 4.79
C ALA A 112 -7.82 1.19 6.20
N THR A 113 -8.87 0.50 6.67
CA THR A 113 -9.38 0.65 8.04
C THR A 113 -8.31 0.20 9.04
N LEU A 114 -7.69 -0.95 8.83
CA LEU A 114 -6.62 -1.48 9.69
C LEU A 114 -5.40 -0.57 9.76
N LEU A 115 -4.93 -0.03 8.62
CA LEU A 115 -3.78 0.86 8.58
C LEU A 115 -4.08 2.21 9.26
N THR A 116 -5.29 2.74 9.08
CA THR A 116 -5.77 3.94 9.78
C THR A 116 -5.81 3.72 11.29
N LEU A 117 -6.42 2.61 11.74
CA LEU A 117 -6.48 2.26 13.16
C LEU A 117 -5.09 2.02 13.76
N ASN A 118 -4.20 1.33 13.04
CA ASN A 118 -2.81 1.13 13.46
C ASN A 118 -2.14 2.48 13.73
N ALA A 119 -2.24 3.43 12.80
CA ALA A 119 -1.62 4.75 12.94
C ALA A 119 -2.24 5.56 14.11
N LEU A 120 -3.57 5.53 14.28
CA LEU A 120 -4.24 6.24 15.38
C LEU A 120 -3.90 5.65 16.76
N VAL A 121 -4.01 4.33 16.92
CA VAL A 121 -3.68 3.65 18.17
C VAL A 121 -2.20 3.83 18.50
N GLU A 122 -1.34 3.72 17.49
CA GLU A 122 0.08 4.00 17.67
C GLU A 122 0.29 5.46 18.12
N ALA A 123 -0.31 6.45 17.47
CA ALA A 123 -0.20 7.85 17.88
C ALA A 123 -0.65 8.10 19.34
N THR A 124 -1.64 7.34 19.85
CA THR A 124 -2.03 7.40 21.27
C THR A 124 -1.00 6.74 22.18
N VAL A 125 -0.63 5.48 21.90
CA VAL A 125 0.32 4.72 22.75
C VAL A 125 1.70 5.38 22.77
N ARG A 126 2.09 5.98 21.66
CA ARG A 126 3.46 6.39 21.36
C ARG A 126 3.62 7.90 21.29
N GLY A 127 2.72 8.57 20.60
CA GLY A 127 2.71 10.03 20.49
C GLY A 127 2.13 10.76 21.71
N GLN A 128 1.63 10.03 22.72
CA GLN A 128 0.89 10.57 23.87
C GLN A 128 -0.33 11.42 23.45
N LEU A 129 -0.96 11.03 22.35
CA LEU A 129 -2.20 11.66 21.90
C LEU A 129 -3.35 11.36 22.88
N LYS A 130 -4.36 12.23 22.93
CA LYS A 130 -5.57 12.05 23.76
C LYS A 130 -6.18 10.66 23.55
N LYS A 131 -6.75 10.08 24.60
CA LYS A 131 -7.44 8.79 24.55
C LYS A 131 -8.51 8.80 23.44
N LEU A 132 -8.43 7.84 22.53
CA LEU A 132 -9.42 7.65 21.46
C LEU A 132 -10.75 7.16 22.04
N ALA A 133 -11.86 7.55 21.41
CA ALA A 133 -13.17 7.06 21.80
C ALA A 133 -13.29 5.55 21.55
N ALA A 134 -13.46 4.77 22.62
CA ALA A 134 -13.56 3.31 22.53
C ALA A 134 -14.71 2.87 21.60
N SER A 135 -15.82 3.60 21.58
CA SER A 135 -16.97 3.33 20.70
C SER A 135 -16.60 3.35 19.21
N ASN A 136 -15.74 4.25 18.77
CA ASN A 136 -15.36 4.35 17.36
C ASN A 136 -14.43 3.21 16.96
N LEU A 137 -13.53 2.82 17.87
CA LEU A 137 -12.65 1.67 17.68
C LEU A 137 -13.45 0.36 17.64
N VAL A 138 -14.39 0.16 18.58
CA VAL A 138 -15.24 -1.03 18.64
C VAL A 138 -16.09 -1.16 17.36
N GLN A 139 -16.72 -0.09 16.91
CA GLN A 139 -17.48 -0.10 15.65
C GLN A 139 -16.60 -0.51 14.46
N ALA A 140 -15.37 0.00 14.37
CA ALA A 140 -14.44 -0.40 13.31
C ALA A 140 -14.05 -1.89 13.40
N LEU A 141 -13.80 -2.40 14.61
CA LEU A 141 -13.46 -3.80 14.84
C LEU A 141 -14.62 -4.74 14.50
N GLU A 142 -15.85 -4.36 14.82
CA GLU A 142 -17.06 -5.10 14.47
C GLU A 142 -17.25 -5.12 12.95
N ALA A 143 -17.04 -4.00 12.27
CA ALA A 143 -17.11 -3.89 10.81
C ALA A 143 -16.09 -4.80 10.09
N LEU A 144 -14.89 -4.94 10.65
CA LEU A 144 -13.86 -5.87 10.14
C LEU A 144 -14.29 -7.34 10.19
N GLY A 145 -15.31 -7.69 11.00
CA GLY A 145 -15.94 -9.01 11.01
C GLY A 145 -16.47 -9.44 9.63
N SER A 146 -16.96 -8.49 8.82
CA SER A 146 -17.47 -8.75 7.46
C SER A 146 -16.40 -9.13 6.43
N PHE A 147 -15.12 -9.09 6.81
CA PHE A 147 -13.97 -9.41 5.96
C PHE A 147 -13.29 -10.72 6.39
N ARG A 148 -13.85 -11.43 7.38
CA ARG A 148 -13.32 -12.72 7.83
C ARG A 148 -13.62 -13.78 6.80
N SER A 149 -12.62 -14.57 6.42
CA SER A 149 -12.87 -15.67 5.50
C SER A 149 -13.58 -16.82 6.19
N PRO A 150 -14.79 -17.19 5.72
CA PRO A 150 -15.56 -18.31 6.26
C PRO A 150 -15.09 -19.66 5.72
N LEU A 151 -14.16 -19.69 4.76
CA LEU A 151 -13.54 -20.92 4.25
C LEU A 151 -12.46 -21.47 5.19
N PHE A 152 -12.05 -20.67 6.17
CA PHE A 152 -11.14 -21.05 7.23
C PHE A 152 -11.90 -21.00 8.58
N ASP A 153 -11.22 -21.39 9.65
CA ASP A 153 -11.79 -21.38 11.01
C ASP A 153 -12.46 -20.04 11.34
N GLU A 154 -13.72 -20.05 11.83
CA GLU A 154 -14.52 -18.86 12.14
C GLU A 154 -13.82 -17.89 13.12
N LYS A 155 -12.87 -18.40 13.92
CA LYS A 155 -12.06 -17.61 14.86
C LYS A 155 -10.64 -17.32 14.36
N SER A 156 -10.34 -17.63 13.10
CA SER A 156 -9.06 -17.27 12.49
C SER A 156 -8.97 -15.75 12.34
N ALA A 157 -7.78 -15.19 12.55
CA ALA A 157 -7.49 -13.78 12.31
C ALA A 157 -7.26 -13.47 10.81
N LEU A 158 -7.74 -14.34 9.91
CA LEU A 158 -7.60 -14.22 8.47
C LEU A 158 -8.63 -13.24 7.92
N LEU A 159 -8.14 -12.19 7.27
CA LEU A 159 -8.96 -11.17 6.64
C LEU A 159 -8.70 -11.10 5.14
N THR A 160 -9.77 -10.92 4.38
CA THR A 160 -9.76 -10.59 2.96
C THR A 160 -9.70 -9.07 2.79
N PHE A 161 -9.26 -8.62 1.62
CA PHE A 161 -9.26 -7.19 1.29
C PHE A 161 -10.68 -6.61 1.18
N TRP A 162 -11.58 -7.35 0.51
CA TRP A 162 -13.00 -7.00 0.33
C TRP A 162 -13.92 -7.82 1.24
N PRO A 163 -15.15 -7.35 1.50
CA PRO A 163 -16.12 -8.10 2.29
C PRO A 163 -16.42 -9.49 1.69
N THR A 164 -16.71 -10.45 2.57
CA THR A 164 -17.08 -11.82 2.20
C THR A 164 -18.59 -12.00 2.20
N TYR A 165 -19.15 -12.67 1.20
CA TYR A 165 -20.57 -13.01 1.16
C TYR A 165 -20.85 -14.33 0.43
N THR A 166 -21.99 -14.96 0.73
CA THR A 166 -22.49 -16.13 -0.02
C THR A 166 -23.36 -15.69 -1.19
N SER A 167 -23.26 -16.36 -2.35
CA SER A 167 -24.15 -16.12 -3.50
C SER A 167 -25.61 -16.58 -3.28
N GLY A 168 -25.93 -17.18 -2.13
CA GLY A 168 -27.27 -17.64 -1.75
C GLY A 168 -27.76 -18.90 -2.48
N LYS A 169 -27.02 -19.41 -3.48
CA LYS A 169 -27.39 -20.60 -4.28
C LYS A 169 -26.41 -21.77 -4.15
N SER A 170 -25.36 -21.64 -3.35
CA SER A 170 -24.32 -22.63 -3.10
C SER A 170 -23.45 -22.23 -1.92
N GLU A 171 -22.63 -23.15 -1.39
CA GLU A 171 -21.50 -22.86 -0.47
C GLU A 171 -20.37 -22.03 -1.13
N ASP A 172 -20.68 -21.28 -2.20
CA ASP A 172 -19.71 -20.49 -2.94
C ASP A 172 -19.57 -19.12 -2.29
N TRP A 173 -18.51 -19.01 -1.50
CA TRP A 173 -18.06 -17.77 -0.91
C TRP A 173 -17.32 -16.92 -1.93
N ASN A 174 -17.66 -15.64 -1.95
CA ASN A 174 -17.03 -14.64 -2.81
C ASN A 174 -16.49 -13.48 -1.96
N THR A 175 -15.47 -12.81 -2.47
CA THR A 175 -14.79 -11.67 -1.87
C THR A 175 -14.67 -10.56 -2.91
N THR A 176 -15.74 -9.78 -3.05
CA THR A 176 -15.77 -8.62 -3.94
C THR A 176 -16.48 -7.47 -3.26
N SER A 177 -16.20 -6.26 -3.72
CA SER A 177 -17.01 -5.11 -3.36
C SER A 177 -18.12 -4.89 -4.37
N ASP A 178 -19.35 -4.77 -3.88
CA ASP A 178 -20.49 -4.35 -4.69
C ASP A 178 -20.23 -3.00 -5.36
N ASN A 179 -19.49 -2.10 -4.72
CA ASN A 179 -19.15 -0.81 -5.32
C ASN A 179 -18.19 -0.98 -6.50
N ALA A 180 -17.16 -1.82 -6.36
CA ALA A 180 -16.22 -2.10 -7.45
C ALA A 180 -16.89 -2.83 -8.62
N VAL A 181 -17.75 -3.82 -8.33
CA VAL A 181 -18.44 -4.60 -9.36
C VAL A 181 -19.55 -3.80 -10.03
N LYS A 182 -20.47 -3.19 -9.27
CA LYS A 182 -21.64 -2.52 -9.83
C LYS A 182 -21.33 -1.08 -10.24
N GLY A 183 -20.59 -0.35 -9.42
CA GLY A 183 -20.16 1.03 -9.71
C GLY A 183 -18.99 1.11 -10.70
N GLY A 184 -18.17 0.07 -10.79
CA GLY A 184 -16.98 0.04 -11.66
C GLY A 184 -17.21 -0.39 -13.11
N ARG A 185 -18.44 -0.71 -13.53
CA ARG A 185 -18.75 -1.20 -14.90
C ARG A 185 -18.30 -0.25 -16.01
N GLY A 186 -18.42 1.06 -15.77
CA GLY A 186 -18.00 2.10 -16.73
C GLY A 186 -16.54 2.51 -16.59
N LEU A 187 -15.85 2.04 -15.55
CA LEU A 187 -14.49 2.45 -15.24
C LEU A 187 -13.51 1.55 -16.00
N ILE A 188 -13.20 1.90 -17.24
CA ILE A 188 -12.20 1.19 -18.07
C ILE A 188 -10.99 2.13 -18.26
N PRO A 189 -9.78 1.78 -17.78
CA PRO A 189 -8.62 2.68 -17.78
C PRO A 189 -8.27 3.18 -19.18
N LEU A 190 -8.31 2.27 -20.16
CA LEU A 190 -8.00 2.59 -21.55
C LEU A 190 -9.03 3.53 -22.18
N VAL A 191 -10.32 3.37 -21.89
CA VAL A 191 -11.39 4.25 -22.40
C VAL A 191 -11.24 5.65 -21.82
N ILE A 192 -10.95 5.74 -20.51
CA ILE A 192 -10.69 7.01 -19.81
C ILE A 192 -9.49 7.72 -20.42
N LEU A 193 -8.37 7.02 -20.60
CA LEU A 193 -7.17 7.57 -21.24
C LEU A 193 -7.46 8.02 -22.69
N ASN A 194 -8.14 7.19 -23.48
CA ASN A 194 -8.48 7.52 -24.87
C ASN A 194 -9.37 8.77 -24.97
N LYS A 195 -10.34 8.91 -24.07
CA LYS A 195 -11.20 10.11 -23.97
C LYS A 195 -10.37 11.34 -23.59
N ALA A 196 -9.56 11.26 -22.54
CA ALA A 196 -8.73 12.38 -22.09
C ALA A 196 -7.71 12.83 -23.17
N VAL A 197 -7.12 11.88 -23.90
CA VAL A 197 -6.25 12.18 -25.05
C VAL A 197 -7.00 12.88 -26.17
N ALA A 198 -8.23 12.47 -26.47
CA ALA A 198 -9.07 13.12 -27.49
C ALA A 198 -9.44 14.55 -27.09
N ASP A 199 -9.84 14.74 -25.83
CA ASP A 199 -10.24 16.05 -25.27
C ASP A 199 -9.07 17.04 -25.23
N CYS A 200 -7.83 16.56 -25.15
CA CYS A 200 -6.62 17.37 -25.11
C CYS A 200 -6.22 18.00 -26.46
N LYS A 201 -6.95 17.76 -27.57
CA LYS A 201 -6.76 18.43 -28.89
C LYS A 201 -5.29 18.54 -29.35
N ASN A 202 -4.54 17.44 -29.22
CA ASN A 202 -3.11 17.33 -29.55
C ASN A 202 -2.08 17.93 -28.57
N LYS A 203 -2.50 18.51 -27.45
CA LYS A 203 -1.58 19.08 -26.44
C LYS A 203 -0.99 18.06 -25.46
N CYS A 204 -1.32 16.78 -25.61
CA CYS A 204 -0.88 15.72 -24.71
C CYS A 204 -0.04 14.64 -25.44
N PRO A 205 1.18 14.97 -25.90
CA PRO A 205 2.07 14.02 -26.58
C PRO A 205 2.41 12.78 -25.73
N LEU A 206 2.59 12.92 -24.42
CA LEU A 206 2.89 11.81 -23.52
C LEU A 206 1.69 10.85 -23.42
N GLY A 207 0.49 11.36 -23.13
CA GLY A 207 -0.70 10.51 -23.09
C GLY A 207 -1.00 9.81 -24.41
N LYS A 208 -0.71 10.45 -25.56
CA LYS A 208 -0.77 9.80 -26.87
C LYS A 208 0.26 8.68 -27.02
N ALA A 209 1.49 8.90 -26.57
CA ALA A 209 2.53 7.90 -26.61
C ALA A 209 2.16 6.68 -25.73
N THR A 210 1.64 6.91 -24.52
CA THR A 210 1.08 5.88 -23.64
C THR A 210 0.00 5.06 -24.36
N LEU A 211 -0.99 5.75 -24.93
CA LEU A 211 -2.12 5.13 -25.62
C LEU A 211 -1.68 4.29 -26.82
N ASN A 212 -0.78 4.82 -27.65
CA ASN A 212 -0.23 4.11 -28.81
C ASN A 212 0.55 2.88 -28.38
N LYS A 213 1.37 2.99 -27.33
CA LYS A 213 2.14 1.86 -26.80
C LYS A 213 1.23 0.73 -26.30
N ILE A 214 0.13 1.05 -25.62
CA ILE A 214 -0.87 0.07 -25.20
C ILE A 214 -1.58 -0.55 -26.41
N LYS A 215 -2.07 0.26 -27.35
CA LYS A 215 -2.81 -0.22 -28.54
C LYS A 215 -1.96 -1.10 -29.47
N ASN A 216 -0.66 -0.83 -29.56
CA ASN A 216 0.26 -1.60 -30.41
C ASN A 216 0.70 -2.93 -29.77
N ASN A 217 0.32 -3.20 -28.51
CA ASN A 217 0.59 -4.46 -27.83
C ASN A 217 -0.73 -5.14 -27.47
N ARG A 218 -1.11 -6.19 -28.22
CA ARG A 218 -2.38 -6.92 -28.04
C ARG A 218 -2.62 -7.36 -26.59
N LEU A 219 -1.59 -7.84 -25.91
CA LEU A 219 -1.71 -8.35 -24.55
C LEU A 219 -1.90 -7.23 -23.53
N CYS A 220 -1.20 -6.11 -23.71
CA CYS A 220 -1.48 -4.91 -22.92
C CYS A 220 -2.89 -4.38 -23.16
N LEU A 221 -3.31 -4.35 -24.43
CA LEU A 221 -4.65 -3.93 -24.81
C LEU A 221 -5.71 -4.78 -24.09
N GLU A 222 -5.55 -6.10 -24.08
CA GLU A 222 -6.47 -7.01 -23.38
C GLU A 222 -6.51 -6.75 -21.86
N VAL A 223 -5.36 -6.55 -21.22
CA VAL A 223 -5.29 -6.25 -19.78
C VAL A 223 -5.93 -4.89 -19.45
N TYR A 224 -5.61 -3.83 -20.20
CA TYR A 224 -6.08 -2.47 -19.90
C TYR A 224 -7.49 -2.14 -20.42
N ASN A 225 -8.06 -3.02 -21.23
CA ASN A 225 -9.45 -2.93 -21.66
C ASN A 225 -10.42 -3.58 -20.68
N GLN A 226 -9.93 -4.26 -19.63
CA GLN A 226 -10.77 -4.76 -18.54
C GLN A 226 -11.33 -3.60 -17.73
N SER A 227 -12.63 -3.64 -17.44
CA SER A 227 -13.25 -2.70 -16.50
C SER A 227 -12.84 -3.02 -15.06
N LEU A 228 -13.05 -2.08 -14.13
CA LEU A 228 -12.91 -2.35 -12.70
C LEU A 228 -13.83 -3.51 -12.26
N SER A 229 -15.03 -3.61 -12.85
CA SER A 229 -15.95 -4.71 -12.61
C SER A 229 -15.35 -6.05 -13.01
N ASP A 230 -14.83 -6.15 -14.24
CA ASP A 230 -14.20 -7.39 -14.73
C ASP A 230 -13.00 -7.77 -13.88
N TYR A 231 -12.19 -6.79 -13.47
CA TYR A 231 -11.08 -7.01 -12.56
C TYR A 231 -11.56 -7.55 -11.21
N ALA A 232 -12.55 -6.92 -10.60
CA ALA A 232 -13.08 -7.32 -9.29
C ALA A 232 -13.72 -8.72 -9.33
N GLU A 233 -14.49 -9.03 -10.38
CA GLU A 233 -15.13 -10.34 -10.56
C GLU A 233 -14.11 -11.45 -10.84
N ALA A 234 -13.08 -11.17 -11.64
CA ALA A 234 -12.04 -12.16 -11.96
C ALA A 234 -11.05 -12.40 -10.82
N HIS A 235 -11.02 -11.51 -9.81
CA HIS A 235 -10.06 -11.55 -8.73
C HIS A 235 -10.76 -11.53 -7.37
N SER A 236 -11.76 -12.36 -7.10
CA SER A 236 -12.20 -12.65 -5.71
C SER A 236 -10.98 -12.90 -4.81
N LEU A 237 -10.57 -11.87 -4.08
CA LEU A 237 -9.28 -11.83 -3.42
C LEU A 237 -9.36 -12.75 -2.18
N PRO A 238 -8.55 -13.82 -2.09
CA PRO A 238 -8.51 -14.62 -0.88
C PRO A 238 -7.99 -13.78 0.30
N PRO A 239 -8.02 -14.31 1.53
CA PRO A 239 -7.24 -13.73 2.61
C PRO A 239 -5.82 -13.41 2.16
N ASP A 240 -5.33 -12.24 2.54
CA ASP A 240 -3.94 -11.85 2.29
C ASP A 240 -3.18 -11.64 3.59
N VAL A 241 -1.86 -11.81 3.48
CA VAL A 241 -0.93 -11.60 4.58
C VAL A 241 -1.00 -10.15 5.04
N THR A 242 -1.10 -9.18 4.13
CA THR A 242 -1.11 -7.77 4.49
C THR A 242 -2.27 -7.41 5.43
N SER A 243 -3.51 -7.74 5.08
CA SER A 243 -4.69 -7.44 5.90
C SER A 243 -4.69 -8.25 7.19
N SER A 244 -4.38 -9.55 7.10
CA SER A 244 -4.42 -10.45 8.26
C SER A 244 -3.34 -10.09 9.30
N PHE A 245 -2.12 -9.76 8.86
CA PHE A 245 -1.04 -9.38 9.77
C PHE A 245 -1.11 -7.91 10.20
N ALA A 246 -1.71 -7.00 9.40
CA ALA A 246 -2.06 -5.65 9.90
C ALA A 246 -3.09 -5.72 11.05
N ASN A 247 -4.01 -6.68 11.01
CA ASN A 247 -4.94 -6.97 12.09
C ASN A 247 -4.24 -7.57 13.33
N LEU A 248 -3.28 -8.48 13.15
CA LEU A 248 -2.44 -8.95 14.26
C LEU A 248 -1.62 -7.81 14.89
N ALA A 249 -1.03 -6.94 14.08
CA ALA A 249 -0.30 -5.77 14.55
C ALA A 249 -1.20 -4.81 15.35
N LEU A 250 -2.44 -4.59 14.90
CA LEU A 250 -3.42 -3.79 15.64
C LEU A 250 -3.71 -4.40 17.02
N GLY A 251 -3.95 -5.71 17.08
CA GLY A 251 -4.15 -6.42 18.36
C GLY A 251 -2.96 -6.27 19.31
N ALA A 252 -1.74 -6.39 18.79
CA ALA A 252 -0.52 -6.20 19.57
C ALA A 252 -0.38 -4.77 20.11
N LEU A 253 -0.70 -3.77 19.29
CA LEU A 253 -0.71 -2.37 19.72
C LEU A 253 -1.77 -2.10 20.80
N LEU A 254 -2.99 -2.62 20.62
CA LEU A 254 -4.06 -2.51 21.62
C LEU A 254 -3.65 -3.15 22.95
N ALA A 255 -3.05 -4.34 22.90
CA ALA A 255 -2.52 -5.01 24.09
C ALA A 255 -1.43 -4.18 24.79
N SER A 256 -0.53 -3.58 24.01
CA SER A 256 0.57 -2.75 24.54
C SER A 256 0.11 -1.45 25.20
N GLY A 257 -1.08 -0.94 24.84
CA GLY A 257 -1.64 0.27 25.44
C GLY A 257 -2.28 0.07 26.82
N GLY A 258 -2.37 -1.16 27.31
CA GLY A 258 -2.87 -1.50 28.65
C GLY A 258 -4.26 -0.95 28.92
N ASP A 259 -4.44 -0.29 30.07
CA ASP A 259 -5.74 0.23 30.54
C ASP A 259 -6.40 1.26 29.59
N HIS A 260 -5.62 1.87 28.69
CA HIS A 260 -6.18 2.80 27.69
C HIS A 260 -7.12 2.08 26.72
N PHE A 261 -6.82 0.82 26.40
CA PHE A 261 -7.49 0.05 25.36
C PHE A 261 -7.98 -1.33 25.81
N SER A 262 -8.00 -1.64 27.11
CA SER A 262 -8.39 -2.97 27.62
C SER A 262 -9.73 -3.46 27.07
N SER A 263 -10.78 -2.65 27.12
CA SER A 263 -12.10 -3.03 26.59
C SER A 263 -12.12 -3.22 25.07
N VAL A 264 -11.36 -2.41 24.32
CA VAL A 264 -11.24 -2.53 22.85
C VAL A 264 -10.43 -3.77 22.49
N PHE A 265 -9.37 -4.04 23.24
CA PHE A 265 -8.55 -5.24 23.09
C PHE A 265 -9.35 -6.51 23.35
N ASP A 266 -10.23 -6.52 24.36
CA ASP A 266 -11.10 -7.66 24.64
C ASP A 266 -12.04 -7.97 23.45
N VAL A 267 -12.64 -6.94 22.85
CA VAL A 267 -13.46 -7.07 21.63
C VAL A 267 -12.63 -7.65 20.47
N TRP A 268 -11.42 -7.11 20.26
CA TRP A 268 -10.51 -7.61 19.23
C TRP A 268 -10.12 -9.09 19.49
N LYS A 269 -9.74 -9.42 20.73
CA LYS A 269 -9.28 -10.75 21.12
C LYS A 269 -10.37 -11.80 20.99
N ASN A 270 -11.60 -11.47 21.38
CA ASN A 270 -12.75 -12.37 21.25
C ASN A 270 -13.02 -12.75 19.79
N SER A 271 -12.75 -11.83 18.86
CA SER A 271 -12.91 -12.05 17.44
C SER A 271 -11.69 -12.71 16.80
N ASN A 272 -10.50 -12.64 17.41
CA ASN A 272 -9.23 -13.11 16.84
C ASN A 272 -8.52 -14.16 17.73
N ALA A 273 -9.29 -15.09 18.29
CA ALA A 273 -8.80 -16.01 19.32
C ALA A 273 -7.71 -16.99 18.85
N ASN A 274 -7.55 -17.22 17.54
CA ASN A 274 -6.65 -18.25 17.00
C ASN A 274 -5.55 -17.69 16.08
N PHE A 275 -4.70 -16.80 16.59
CA PHE A 275 -3.55 -16.25 15.85
C PHE A 275 -2.46 -17.31 15.56
N SER A 276 -2.37 -18.38 16.36
CA SER A 276 -1.45 -19.50 16.04
C SER A 276 -1.79 -20.13 14.69
N ARG A 277 -3.08 -20.27 14.36
CA ARG A 277 -3.50 -20.71 13.01
C ARG A 277 -3.16 -19.70 11.92
N LEU A 278 -3.23 -18.39 12.18
CA LEU A 278 -2.81 -17.39 11.19
C LEU A 278 -1.33 -17.61 10.78
N ILE A 279 -0.45 -17.84 11.75
CA ILE A 279 0.97 -18.12 11.49
C ILE A 279 1.14 -19.47 10.77
N GLN A 280 0.43 -20.53 11.19
CA GLN A 280 0.46 -21.82 10.50
C GLN A 280 0.01 -21.71 9.04
N HIS A 281 -0.98 -20.87 8.75
CA HIS A 281 -1.37 -20.57 7.39
C HIS A 281 -0.22 -19.86 6.66
N ALA A 282 0.38 -18.81 7.20
CA ALA A 282 1.53 -18.17 6.58
C ALA A 282 2.65 -19.19 6.25
N ASP A 283 2.95 -20.13 7.15
CA ASP A 283 3.92 -21.21 6.90
C ASP A 283 3.49 -22.16 5.78
N THR A 284 2.23 -22.60 5.80
CA THR A 284 1.65 -23.50 4.79
C THR A 284 1.67 -22.87 3.39
N PHE A 285 1.46 -21.55 3.33
CA PHE A 285 1.40 -20.80 2.07
C PHE A 285 2.75 -20.32 1.57
N ALA A 286 3.74 -20.22 2.45
CA ALA A 286 5.09 -19.77 2.11
C ALA A 286 5.72 -20.54 0.95
N TYR A 287 6.53 -19.82 0.17
CA TYR A 287 7.35 -20.38 -0.89
C TYR A 287 8.59 -21.06 -0.32
N ARG A 288 8.80 -22.31 -0.75
CA ARG A 288 9.90 -23.19 -0.34
C ARG A 288 10.62 -23.69 -1.60
N PRO A 289 11.75 -23.08 -2.00
CA PRO A 289 12.39 -23.33 -3.28
C PRO A 289 12.81 -24.79 -3.53
N LEU A 290 13.15 -25.53 -2.47
CA LEU A 290 13.58 -26.94 -2.58
C LEU A 290 12.50 -27.95 -2.14
N SER A 291 11.28 -27.48 -1.87
CA SER A 291 10.18 -28.38 -1.51
C SER A 291 9.76 -29.26 -2.69
N THR A 292 9.44 -30.52 -2.43
CA THR A 292 8.83 -31.43 -3.42
C THR A 292 7.34 -31.18 -3.61
N ASN A 293 6.72 -30.39 -2.73
CA ASN A 293 5.32 -30.01 -2.85
C ASN A 293 5.19 -28.89 -3.88
N SER A 294 4.60 -29.21 -5.05
CA SER A 294 4.31 -28.27 -6.13
C SER A 294 3.47 -27.07 -5.69
N SER A 295 2.64 -27.24 -4.66
CA SER A 295 1.84 -26.15 -4.12
C SER A 295 2.67 -25.17 -3.27
N ALA A 296 3.86 -25.56 -2.79
CA ALA A 296 4.73 -24.72 -1.97
C ALA A 296 5.99 -24.25 -2.71
N ASN A 297 6.32 -24.81 -3.88
CA ASN A 297 7.54 -24.48 -4.60
C ASN A 297 7.28 -23.71 -5.92
N VAL A 298 6.09 -23.17 -6.15
CA VAL A 298 5.78 -22.36 -7.34
C VAL A 298 5.39 -20.94 -6.93
N ILE A 299 6.02 -19.94 -7.54
CA ILE A 299 5.68 -18.51 -7.41
C ILE A 299 5.59 -17.85 -8.77
N ASP A 300 4.99 -16.66 -8.82
CA ASP A 300 4.95 -15.79 -10.00
C ASP A 300 6.36 -15.53 -10.56
N SER A 301 6.48 -15.60 -11.88
CA SER A 301 7.77 -15.45 -12.59
C SER A 301 8.45 -14.10 -12.33
N ARG A 302 7.68 -13.02 -12.08
CA ARG A 302 8.21 -11.69 -11.75
C ARG A 302 8.83 -11.67 -10.37
N SER A 303 8.20 -12.32 -9.40
CA SER A 303 8.76 -12.47 -8.06
C SER A 303 10.07 -13.24 -8.11
N TYR A 304 10.09 -14.38 -8.83
CA TYR A 304 11.31 -15.16 -8.98
C TYR A 304 12.45 -14.37 -9.64
N TYR A 305 12.15 -13.60 -10.69
CA TYR A 305 13.15 -12.80 -11.41
C TYR A 305 13.96 -11.87 -10.49
N ILE A 306 13.34 -11.29 -9.47
CA ILE A 306 14.05 -10.40 -8.54
C ILE A 306 14.76 -11.19 -7.43
N ILE A 307 14.15 -12.24 -6.89
CA ILE A 307 14.74 -12.99 -5.78
C ILE A 307 15.75 -14.05 -6.22
N GLU A 308 15.86 -14.36 -7.52
CA GLU A 308 16.76 -15.41 -8.03
C GLU A 308 18.20 -15.23 -7.54
N LYS A 309 18.75 -14.02 -7.63
CA LYS A 309 20.13 -13.76 -7.22
C LYS A 309 20.35 -14.00 -5.72
N PHE A 310 19.34 -13.74 -4.90
CA PHE A 310 19.38 -14.06 -3.47
C PHE A 310 19.35 -15.57 -3.24
N LEU A 311 18.46 -16.30 -3.92
CA LEU A 311 18.38 -17.76 -3.82
C LEU A 311 19.67 -18.44 -4.30
N SER A 312 20.27 -17.94 -5.37
CA SER A 312 21.54 -18.44 -5.93
C SER A 312 22.75 -18.19 -5.02
N GLN A 313 22.65 -17.27 -4.06
CA GLN A 313 23.71 -16.96 -3.09
C GLN A 313 23.53 -17.70 -1.75
N ARG A 314 22.39 -18.38 -1.55
CA ARG A 314 22.09 -19.15 -0.34
C ARG A 314 22.79 -20.51 -0.37
N ASP A 315 23.38 -20.91 0.76
CA ASP A 315 23.90 -22.26 0.94
C ASP A 315 22.76 -23.28 0.82
N SER A 316 23.02 -24.43 0.19
CA SER A 316 21.97 -25.43 -0.08
C SER A 316 21.26 -25.90 1.19
N GLY A 317 22.00 -26.11 2.29
CA GLY A 317 21.44 -26.52 3.58
C GLY A 317 20.61 -25.43 4.28
N GLU A 318 20.83 -24.16 3.95
CA GLU A 318 19.95 -23.07 4.39
C GLU A 318 18.70 -23.01 3.51
N LEU A 319 18.88 -23.11 2.19
CA LEU A 319 17.81 -23.07 1.19
C LEU A 319 16.76 -24.17 1.38
N GLU A 320 17.16 -25.34 1.89
CA GLU A 320 16.25 -26.43 2.25
C GLU A 320 15.28 -26.07 3.38
N LYS A 321 15.68 -25.18 4.28
CA LYS A 321 14.89 -24.76 5.45
C LYS A 321 14.09 -23.50 5.19
N ASP A 322 14.49 -22.72 4.20
CA ASP A 322 13.89 -21.42 3.92
C ASP A 322 12.38 -21.49 3.63
N ALA A 323 11.68 -20.48 4.15
CA ALA A 323 10.26 -20.28 3.94
C ALA A 323 9.97 -18.79 3.73
N PHE A 324 9.64 -18.40 2.50
CA PHE A 324 9.35 -17.00 2.16
C PHE A 324 7.85 -16.74 2.17
N VAL A 325 7.41 -15.79 2.98
CA VAL A 325 5.99 -15.47 3.09
C VAL A 325 5.50 -14.92 1.75
N THR A 326 4.34 -15.39 1.33
CA THR A 326 3.70 -14.98 0.07
C THR A 326 2.48 -14.12 0.34
N ASN A 327 2.03 -13.33 -0.64
CA ASN A 327 0.94 -12.38 -0.46
C ASN A 327 -0.39 -13.03 -0.06
N TRP A 328 -0.76 -14.16 -0.68
CA TRP A 328 -2.08 -14.76 -0.54
C TRP A 328 -2.10 -16.00 0.35
N ILE A 329 -3.17 -16.13 1.16
CA ILE A 329 -3.53 -17.32 1.95
C ILE A 329 -4.82 -17.87 1.36
N SER A 330 -4.74 -18.98 0.63
CA SER A 330 -5.83 -19.46 -0.24
C SER A 330 -6.11 -20.95 -0.03
N GLN A 331 -6.99 -21.55 -0.81
CA GLN A 331 -7.00 -23.00 -0.98
C GLN A 331 -6.01 -23.31 -2.10
N LYS A 332 -5.00 -24.17 -1.89
CA LYS A 332 -4.06 -24.51 -2.96
C LYS A 332 -4.63 -25.60 -3.86
N THR A 333 -4.41 -25.48 -5.16
CA THR A 333 -4.49 -26.62 -6.08
C THR A 333 -3.17 -27.41 -6.07
N VAL A 334 -3.21 -28.66 -6.55
CA VAL A 334 -2.03 -29.54 -6.63
C VAL A 334 -0.89 -28.92 -7.44
N ASP A 335 -1.20 -28.07 -8.42
CA ASP A 335 -0.23 -27.39 -9.29
C ASP A 335 0.19 -25.99 -8.81
N GLY A 336 -0.22 -25.58 -7.60
CA GLY A 336 0.18 -24.31 -6.98
C GLY A 336 -0.61 -23.08 -7.39
N ARG A 337 -1.67 -23.24 -8.21
CA ARG A 337 -2.61 -22.14 -8.48
C ARG A 337 -3.37 -21.76 -7.21
N LEU A 338 -3.69 -20.47 -7.13
CA LEU A 338 -4.47 -19.92 -6.03
C LEU A 338 -5.96 -20.15 -6.29
N LYS A 339 -6.65 -20.73 -5.31
CA LYS A 339 -8.10 -20.94 -5.37
C LYS A 339 -8.78 -20.35 -4.14
N TYR A 340 -9.93 -19.73 -4.33
CA TYR A 340 -10.80 -19.28 -3.24
C TYR A 340 -12.24 -19.65 -3.56
N GLY A 341 -12.83 -20.55 -2.75
CA GLY A 341 -14.12 -21.13 -3.07
C GLY A 341 -14.03 -21.91 -4.38
N LYS A 342 -14.80 -21.52 -5.41
CA LYS A 342 -14.71 -22.10 -6.76
C LYS A 342 -13.84 -21.32 -7.73
N MET A 343 -13.38 -20.13 -7.36
CA MET A 343 -12.62 -19.27 -8.26
C MET A 343 -11.13 -19.61 -8.20
N VAL A 344 -10.51 -19.70 -9.38
CA VAL A 344 -9.05 -19.78 -9.52
C VAL A 344 -8.55 -18.39 -9.92
N LEU A 345 -7.60 -17.83 -9.17
CA LEU A 345 -7.04 -16.52 -9.50
C LEU A 345 -6.15 -16.64 -10.74
N PRO A 346 -6.10 -15.59 -11.60
CA PRO A 346 -5.30 -15.59 -12.83
C PRO A 346 -3.79 -15.39 -12.58
N VAL A 347 -3.27 -15.85 -11.45
CA VAL A 347 -1.89 -15.60 -11.02
C VAL A 347 -1.41 -16.65 -10.02
N TYR A 348 -0.12 -16.99 -10.07
CA TYR A 348 0.54 -17.74 -9.00
C TYR A 348 0.79 -16.83 -7.79
N ASN A 349 1.14 -17.41 -6.63
CA ASN A 349 1.44 -16.58 -5.47
C ASN A 349 2.71 -15.75 -5.67
N THR A 350 2.78 -14.59 -5.05
CA THR A 350 3.93 -13.68 -5.12
C THR A 350 4.62 -13.61 -3.77
N VAL A 351 5.96 -13.55 -3.76
CA VAL A 351 6.70 -13.06 -2.60
C VAL A 351 6.64 -11.54 -2.67
N ASP A 352 5.70 -10.93 -1.92
CA ASP A 352 5.45 -9.48 -1.93
C ASP A 352 6.16 -8.81 -0.75
N LEU A 353 6.95 -7.77 -1.02
CA LEU A 353 7.80 -7.16 0.01
C LEU A 353 7.01 -6.45 1.09
N PHE A 354 5.92 -5.78 0.72
CA PHE A 354 5.09 -5.11 1.71
C PHE A 354 4.40 -6.14 2.59
N ALA A 355 3.81 -7.18 2.01
CA ALA A 355 3.21 -8.27 2.77
C ALA A 355 4.21 -8.93 3.74
N THR A 356 5.43 -9.17 3.27
CA THR A 356 6.52 -9.75 4.08
C THR A 356 6.94 -8.81 5.21
N ALA A 357 7.06 -7.51 4.94
CA ALA A 357 7.38 -6.50 5.95
C ALA A 357 6.28 -6.37 7.00
N THR A 358 5.00 -6.39 6.59
CA THR A 358 3.85 -6.40 7.50
C THR A 358 3.84 -7.64 8.38
N PHE A 359 4.13 -8.82 7.81
CA PHE A 359 4.29 -10.07 8.57
C PHE A 359 5.38 -9.93 9.65
N LEU A 360 6.58 -9.48 9.26
CA LEU A 360 7.72 -9.34 10.18
C LEU A 360 7.39 -8.37 11.32
N HIS A 361 6.81 -7.22 11.01
CA HIS A 361 6.37 -6.26 12.02
C HIS A 361 5.34 -6.89 12.96
N ALA A 362 4.26 -7.45 12.42
CA ALA A 362 3.17 -7.99 13.22
C ALA A 362 3.60 -9.14 14.14
N VAL A 363 4.39 -10.09 13.64
CA VAL A 363 4.91 -11.22 14.43
C VAL A 363 5.88 -10.73 15.50
N THR A 364 6.77 -9.79 15.17
CA THR A 364 7.70 -9.19 16.13
C THR A 364 6.94 -8.53 17.27
N THR A 365 5.99 -7.64 16.96
CA THR A 365 5.20 -6.93 17.97
C THR A 365 4.33 -7.91 18.78
N ALA A 366 3.75 -8.93 18.15
CA ALA A 366 2.95 -9.94 18.84
C ALA A 366 3.78 -10.78 19.83
N ILE A 367 5.03 -11.14 19.50
CA ILE A 367 5.92 -11.83 20.43
C ILE A 367 6.29 -10.92 21.60
N LEU A 368 6.68 -9.67 21.31
CA LEU A 368 7.11 -8.71 22.33
C LEU A 368 5.98 -8.28 23.29
N THR A 369 4.73 -8.43 22.86
CA THR A 369 3.54 -8.17 23.69
C THR A 369 2.96 -9.43 24.32
N ASN A 370 3.64 -10.58 24.19
CA ASN A 370 3.18 -11.90 24.65
C ASN A 370 1.81 -12.31 24.08
N LEU A 371 1.40 -11.76 22.94
CA LEU A 371 0.24 -12.27 22.22
C LEU A 371 0.54 -13.64 21.62
N THR A 372 1.77 -13.90 21.18
CA THR A 372 2.20 -15.22 20.70
C THR A 372 3.56 -15.60 21.28
N GLY A 373 3.80 -16.91 21.42
CA GLY A 373 5.12 -17.43 21.80
C GLY A 373 6.07 -17.61 20.61
N SER A 374 7.32 -17.97 20.91
CA SER A 374 8.28 -18.50 19.92
C SER A 374 7.95 -19.95 19.55
N SER A 375 8.25 -20.33 18.31
CA SER A 375 8.32 -21.74 17.87
C SER A 375 9.30 -21.85 16.69
N ASP A 376 9.89 -23.02 16.47
CA ASP A 376 10.85 -23.25 15.37
C ASP A 376 10.30 -22.82 14.00
N MET A 377 8.99 -22.98 13.78
CA MET A 377 8.29 -22.51 12.58
C MET A 377 8.35 -20.98 12.46
N ILE A 378 8.03 -20.26 13.54
CA ILE A 378 8.11 -18.80 13.59
C ILE A 378 9.56 -18.34 13.41
N GLU A 379 10.50 -19.01 14.07
CA GLU A 379 11.93 -18.70 13.95
C GLU A 379 12.40 -18.84 12.49
N THR A 380 11.99 -19.91 11.81
CA THR A 380 12.30 -20.17 10.40
C THR A 380 11.72 -19.11 9.48
N LEU A 381 10.42 -18.79 9.64
CA LEU A 381 9.77 -17.75 8.84
C LEU A 381 10.42 -16.39 9.07
N VAL A 382 10.63 -15.99 10.33
CA VAL A 382 11.23 -14.69 10.65
C VAL A 382 12.65 -14.60 10.10
N LYS A 383 13.51 -15.62 10.30
CA LYS A 383 14.88 -15.66 9.77
C LYS A 383 14.89 -15.53 8.24
N SER A 384 14.15 -16.39 7.54
CA SER A 384 14.14 -16.45 6.07
C SER A 384 13.76 -15.11 5.47
N ASN A 385 12.73 -14.47 6.03
CA ASN A 385 12.18 -13.23 5.51
C ASN A 385 13.00 -12.00 5.92
N LEU A 386 13.58 -11.95 7.12
CA LEU A 386 14.52 -10.88 7.51
C LEU A 386 15.75 -10.86 6.59
N ASP A 387 16.30 -12.03 6.30
CA ASP A 387 17.45 -12.14 5.40
C ASP A 387 17.13 -11.66 3.99
N LEU A 388 15.96 -12.06 3.45
CA LEU A 388 15.49 -11.62 2.15
C LEU A 388 15.30 -10.09 2.13
N MET A 389 14.61 -9.52 3.13
CA MET A 389 14.41 -8.07 3.21
C MET A 389 15.73 -7.33 3.32
N ALA A 390 16.64 -7.79 4.18
CA ALA A 390 17.96 -7.19 4.36
C ALA A 390 18.77 -7.24 3.06
N TRP A 391 18.75 -8.37 2.35
CA TRP A 391 19.44 -8.49 1.07
C TRP A 391 18.85 -7.55 0.03
N ILE A 392 17.52 -7.49 -0.11
CA ILE A 392 16.85 -6.64 -1.10
C ILE A 392 17.15 -5.17 -0.85
N VAL A 393 17.00 -4.70 0.39
CA VAL A 393 17.25 -3.29 0.73
C VAL A 393 18.73 -2.93 0.56
N SER A 394 19.65 -3.86 0.82
CA SER A 394 21.10 -3.58 0.69
C SER A 394 21.62 -3.70 -0.75
N ASN A 395 20.95 -4.44 -1.62
CA ASN A 395 21.44 -4.77 -2.97
C ASN A 395 20.54 -4.28 -4.11
N GLY A 396 19.31 -3.84 -3.84
CA GLY A 396 18.26 -3.74 -4.85
C GLY A 396 17.37 -2.52 -4.69
N ASN A 397 17.71 -1.42 -5.38
CA ASN A 397 16.82 -0.26 -5.50
C ASN A 397 16.14 -0.12 -6.88
N HIS A 398 16.51 -0.94 -7.87
CA HIS A 398 16.12 -0.64 -9.27
C HIS A 398 14.83 -1.30 -9.79
N LYS A 399 14.18 -2.20 -9.04
CA LYS A 399 13.02 -2.99 -9.53
C LYS A 399 12.02 -3.38 -8.43
N LEU A 400 11.87 -2.55 -7.40
CA LEU A 400 11.00 -2.86 -6.27
C LEU A 400 9.52 -2.97 -6.68
N ASP A 401 9.11 -2.31 -7.76
CA ASP A 401 7.76 -2.37 -8.32
C ASP A 401 7.33 -3.80 -8.76
N LEU A 402 8.29 -4.65 -9.12
CA LEU A 402 8.02 -6.07 -9.44
C LEU A 402 7.82 -6.96 -8.22
N LEU A 403 8.39 -6.59 -7.07
CA LEU A 403 8.16 -7.31 -5.81
C LEU A 403 7.11 -6.66 -4.92
N MET A 404 6.67 -5.46 -5.26
CA MET A 404 5.57 -4.75 -4.61
C MET A 404 4.34 -4.77 -5.53
N THR A 405 3.98 -5.98 -5.95
CA THR A 405 2.97 -6.23 -6.97
C THR A 405 1.58 -5.75 -6.60
N SER A 406 1.21 -5.71 -5.33
CA SER A 406 -0.08 -5.15 -4.90
C SER A 406 0.07 -3.85 -4.12
N HIS A 407 1.26 -3.54 -3.60
CA HIS A 407 1.48 -2.46 -2.63
C HIS A 407 2.69 -1.59 -3.04
N PRO A 408 2.59 -0.83 -4.12
CA PRO A 408 3.76 -0.26 -4.81
C PRO A 408 4.49 0.87 -4.08
N SER A 409 4.08 1.26 -2.87
CA SER A 409 4.65 2.40 -2.14
C SER A 409 5.95 2.02 -1.45
N VAL A 410 7.05 2.64 -1.89
CA VAL A 410 8.38 2.41 -1.30
C VAL A 410 8.39 2.91 0.14
N VAL A 411 7.79 4.07 0.41
CA VAL A 411 7.75 4.61 1.77
C VAL A 411 6.86 3.78 2.70
N GLN A 412 5.76 3.17 2.24
CA GLN A 412 4.99 2.23 3.08
C GLN A 412 5.81 0.98 3.42
N PHE A 413 6.50 0.40 2.43
CA PHE A 413 7.38 -0.75 2.64
C PHE A 413 8.46 -0.43 3.68
N MET A 414 9.20 0.67 3.48
CA MET A 414 10.25 1.09 4.40
C MET A 414 9.72 1.46 5.79
N TRP A 415 8.50 1.97 5.88
CA TRP A 415 7.84 2.24 7.16
C TRP A 415 7.64 0.97 7.97
N MET A 416 7.14 -0.12 7.38
CA MET A 416 7.02 -1.41 8.08
C MET A 416 8.37 -1.94 8.58
N LEU A 417 9.45 -1.77 7.80
CA LEU A 417 10.79 -2.17 8.22
C LEU A 417 11.28 -1.36 9.43
N SER A 418 11.11 -0.04 9.37
CA SER A 418 11.51 0.87 10.45
C SER A 418 10.71 0.64 11.74
N ARG A 419 9.41 0.32 11.64
CA ARG A 419 8.57 -0.05 12.81
C ARG A 419 9.06 -1.33 13.46
N THR A 420 9.47 -2.33 12.66
CA THR A 420 10.06 -3.57 13.19
C THR A 420 11.32 -3.25 13.98
N MET A 421 12.23 -2.43 13.44
CA MET A 421 13.44 -2.00 14.16
C MET A 421 13.11 -1.24 15.45
N PHE A 422 12.12 -0.35 15.38
CA PHE A 422 11.66 0.41 16.53
C PHE A 422 11.21 -0.49 17.69
N GLU A 423 10.42 -1.53 17.41
CA GLU A 423 10.02 -2.49 18.46
C GLU A 423 11.21 -3.19 19.10
N LEU A 424 12.18 -3.62 18.28
CA LEU A 424 13.36 -4.34 18.75
C LEU A 424 14.24 -3.47 19.64
N GLU A 425 14.46 -2.21 19.26
CA GLU A 425 15.20 -1.27 20.10
C GLU A 425 14.51 -1.03 21.44
N ASN A 426 13.20 -0.84 21.43
CA ASN A 426 12.44 -0.61 22.65
C ASN A 426 12.38 -1.84 23.56
N ALA A 427 12.36 -3.04 22.99
CA ALA A 427 12.48 -4.28 23.75
C ALA A 427 13.86 -4.38 24.41
N LYS A 428 14.92 -4.15 23.64
CA LYS A 428 16.31 -4.17 24.12
C LYS A 428 16.56 -3.16 25.23
N MET A 429 16.09 -1.93 25.08
CA MET A 429 16.22 -0.87 26.09
C MET A 429 15.52 -1.21 27.42
N ARG A 430 14.48 -2.04 27.38
CA ARG A 430 13.75 -2.49 28.58
C ARG A 430 14.32 -3.79 29.17
N ASN A 431 15.43 -4.30 28.63
CA ASN A 431 15.95 -5.64 28.94
C ASN A 431 14.86 -6.73 28.83
N ALA A 432 13.89 -6.53 27.94
CA ALA A 432 12.92 -7.57 27.66
C ALA A 432 13.64 -8.69 26.91
N THR A 433 13.44 -9.94 27.33
CA THR A 433 14.02 -11.09 26.65
C THR A 433 13.56 -11.08 25.21
N THR A 434 14.47 -10.78 24.30
CA THR A 434 14.14 -10.71 22.87
C THR A 434 14.11 -12.12 22.29
N PHE A 435 13.28 -12.29 21.28
CA PHE A 435 13.18 -13.54 20.53
C PHE A 435 14.54 -13.86 19.90
N LYS A 436 15.07 -15.06 20.13
CA LYS A 436 16.45 -15.44 19.80
C LYS A 436 16.85 -15.17 18.34
N PRO A 437 16.03 -15.47 17.31
CA PRO A 437 16.36 -15.05 15.95
C PRO A 437 16.50 -13.53 15.82
N LEU A 438 15.63 -12.75 16.44
CA LEU A 438 15.71 -11.29 16.36
C LEU A 438 16.95 -10.74 17.07
N GLU A 439 17.44 -11.36 18.14
CA GLU A 439 18.74 -11.02 18.75
C GLU A 439 19.90 -11.26 17.80
N GLN A 440 19.90 -12.43 17.15
CA GLN A 440 20.94 -12.81 16.19
C GLN A 440 20.93 -11.89 14.96
N PHE A 441 19.74 -11.47 14.53
CA PHE A 441 19.56 -10.61 13.36
C PHE A 441 19.65 -9.12 13.64
N TYR A 442 19.58 -8.70 14.91
CA TYR A 442 19.52 -7.30 15.29
C TYR A 442 20.65 -6.47 14.67
N SER A 443 21.90 -6.95 14.68
CA SER A 443 23.01 -6.17 14.11
C SER A 443 22.84 -5.97 12.60
N LYS A 444 22.47 -7.01 11.86
CA LYS A 444 22.24 -6.95 10.42
C LYS A 444 21.05 -6.04 10.10
N TRP A 445 19.96 -6.21 10.85
CA TRP A 445 18.74 -5.42 10.70
C TRP A 445 18.96 -3.93 11.02
N ASN A 446 19.73 -3.64 12.06
CA ASN A 446 20.13 -2.30 12.42
C ASN A 446 20.88 -1.62 11.27
N THR A 447 21.87 -2.29 10.68
CA THR A 447 22.56 -1.77 9.49
C THR A 447 21.59 -1.57 8.34
N THR A 448 20.73 -2.55 8.02
CA THR A 448 19.73 -2.41 6.94
C THR A 448 18.85 -1.16 7.12
N VAL A 449 18.32 -0.92 8.33
CA VAL A 449 17.39 0.18 8.57
C VAL A 449 18.11 1.52 8.75
N ARG A 450 19.14 1.59 9.58
CA ARG A 450 19.83 2.86 9.87
C ARG A 450 20.76 3.31 8.76
N LEU A 451 21.30 2.40 7.95
CA LEU A 451 22.08 2.77 6.78
C LEU A 451 21.15 2.85 5.56
N HIS A 452 20.77 1.72 5.00
CA HIS A 452 20.18 1.66 3.65
C HIS A 452 18.76 2.22 3.56
N VAL A 453 17.88 1.94 4.52
CA VAL A 453 16.54 2.56 4.53
C VAL A 453 16.65 4.06 4.74
N THR A 454 17.47 4.51 5.70
CA THR A 454 17.67 5.93 5.99
C THR A 454 18.25 6.67 4.78
N GLU A 455 19.29 6.14 4.14
CA GLU A 455 19.86 6.68 2.90
C GLU A 455 18.79 6.80 1.81
N THR A 456 18.02 5.74 1.58
CA THR A 456 16.95 5.74 0.58
C THR A 456 15.95 6.86 0.85
N ILE A 457 15.48 7.01 2.09
CA ILE A 457 14.53 8.07 2.43
C ILE A 457 15.16 9.45 2.27
N LEU A 458 16.39 9.66 2.74
CA LEU A 458 17.07 10.94 2.60
C LEU A 458 17.26 11.34 1.12
N THR A 459 17.48 10.39 0.21
CA THR A 459 17.57 10.68 -1.24
C THR A 459 16.24 11.12 -1.85
N LEU A 460 15.11 10.79 -1.23
CA LEU A 460 13.78 11.21 -1.68
C LEU A 460 13.37 12.58 -1.12
N VAL A 461 14.08 13.10 -0.11
CA VAL A 461 13.75 14.38 0.53
C VAL A 461 14.05 15.55 -0.40
N GLN A 462 13.02 16.33 -0.70
CA GLN A 462 13.10 17.54 -1.50
C GLN A 462 12.90 18.79 -0.64
N ASP A 463 13.55 19.89 -1.02
CA ASP A 463 13.39 21.18 -0.35
C ASP A 463 12.00 21.79 -0.62
N GLY A 464 11.23 22.01 0.44
CA GLY A 464 9.91 22.65 0.39
C GLY A 464 9.94 24.15 0.67
N GLY A 465 11.12 24.75 0.83
CA GLY A 465 11.31 26.16 1.20
C GLY A 465 11.10 26.42 2.69
N LEU A 466 10.57 27.60 3.02
CA LEU A 466 10.28 28.03 4.39
C LEU A 466 8.77 28.22 4.58
N ASP A 467 8.27 27.92 5.78
CA ASP A 467 6.91 28.31 6.18
C ASP A 467 6.83 29.80 6.55
N SER A 468 5.63 30.27 6.91
CA SER A 468 5.36 31.65 7.34
C SER A 468 6.08 32.05 8.64
N ALA A 469 6.56 31.07 9.42
CA ALA A 469 7.36 31.27 10.62
C ALA A 469 8.87 31.19 10.36
N GLY A 470 9.29 30.92 9.12
CA GLY A 470 10.70 30.77 8.73
C GLY A 470 11.27 29.38 9.03
N ASN A 471 10.45 28.38 9.34
CA ASN A 471 10.91 27.02 9.53
C ASN A 471 11.13 26.34 8.18
N GLY A 472 12.20 25.56 8.07
CA GLY A 472 12.44 24.71 6.91
C GLY A 472 11.32 23.69 6.71
N LEU A 473 10.85 23.59 5.46
CA LEU A 473 9.92 22.59 4.97
C LEU A 473 10.67 21.60 4.08
N ALA A 474 10.28 20.34 4.11
CA ALA A 474 10.76 19.35 3.17
C ALA A 474 9.63 18.38 2.84
N TYR A 475 9.65 17.81 1.65
CA TYR A 475 8.63 16.86 1.23
C TYR A 475 9.24 15.65 0.52
N VAL A 476 8.44 14.60 0.39
CA VAL A 476 8.73 13.39 -0.37
C VAL A 476 7.54 13.12 -1.29
N ASP A 477 7.83 12.75 -2.54
CA ASP A 477 6.87 12.18 -3.48
C ASP A 477 7.21 10.69 -3.66
N ASP A 478 6.21 9.81 -3.82
CA ASP A 478 6.46 8.35 -3.89
C ASP A 478 5.99 7.68 -5.20
N ILE A 479 4.71 7.78 -5.55
CA ILE A 479 4.16 7.09 -6.74
C ILE A 479 3.34 8.02 -7.62
N ILE A 480 2.39 8.73 -7.03
CA ILE A 480 1.36 9.42 -7.80
C ILE A 480 1.88 10.77 -8.27
N GLY A 481 2.06 10.90 -9.57
CA GLY A 481 2.34 12.18 -10.21
C GLY A 481 3.80 12.61 -10.23
N ILE A 482 4.75 11.74 -9.90
CA ILE A 482 6.20 12.01 -10.06
C ILE A 482 6.59 12.10 -11.53
N GLY A 483 6.01 11.23 -12.36
CA GLY A 483 6.25 11.20 -13.81
C GLY A 483 5.41 12.20 -14.61
N ASP A 484 4.67 13.09 -13.97
CA ASP A 484 3.86 14.09 -14.66
C ASP A 484 4.76 15.12 -15.37
N VAL A 485 4.24 15.63 -16.48
CA VAL A 485 4.91 16.67 -17.27
C VAL A 485 4.00 17.87 -17.38
N ASN A 486 4.56 19.06 -17.57
CA ASN A 486 3.78 20.25 -17.88
C ASN A 486 3.43 20.34 -19.38
N ASP A 487 2.73 21.40 -19.76
CA ASP A 487 2.31 21.66 -21.16
C ASP A 487 3.50 21.79 -22.15
N LYS A 488 4.73 21.90 -21.65
CA LYS A 488 5.97 21.93 -22.44
C LYS A 488 6.68 20.57 -22.49
N GLY A 489 6.10 19.53 -21.90
CA GLY A 489 6.68 18.19 -21.82
C GLY A 489 7.85 18.06 -20.83
N LYS A 490 8.09 19.07 -19.97
CA LYS A 490 9.11 18.99 -18.91
C LYS A 490 8.50 18.32 -17.69
N VAL A 491 9.23 17.37 -17.10
CA VAL A 491 8.83 16.73 -15.84
C VAL A 491 8.59 17.79 -14.77
N GLU A 492 7.39 17.78 -14.22
CA GLU A 492 6.92 18.68 -13.16
C GLU A 492 5.99 17.88 -12.26
N ALA A 493 6.54 17.35 -11.18
CA ALA A 493 5.85 16.41 -10.31
C ALA A 493 4.65 17.09 -9.62
N SER A 494 3.44 16.60 -9.92
CA SER A 494 2.21 17.07 -9.27
C SER A 494 2.12 16.65 -7.81
N GLY A 495 2.80 15.54 -7.44
CA GLY A 495 2.88 15.04 -6.07
C GLY A 495 1.51 14.67 -5.50
N GLY A 496 0.76 13.84 -6.21
CA GLY A 496 -0.60 13.46 -5.83
C GLY A 496 -0.68 12.72 -4.49
N ASP A 497 0.40 12.03 -4.08
CA ASP A 497 0.53 11.36 -2.78
C ASP A 497 1.52 12.06 -1.82
N ARG A 498 1.97 13.28 -2.14
CA ARG A 498 3.00 14.01 -1.40
C ARG A 498 2.75 14.11 0.10
N GLN A 499 1.50 14.41 0.49
CA GLN A 499 1.14 14.53 1.92
C GLN A 499 1.36 13.20 2.65
N PHE A 500 0.86 12.11 2.06
CA PHE A 500 1.00 10.76 2.59
C PHE A 500 2.47 10.33 2.62
N ALA A 501 3.18 10.52 1.51
CA ALA A 501 4.56 10.10 1.37
C ALA A 501 5.50 10.87 2.32
N THR A 502 5.30 12.18 2.46
CA THR A 502 6.04 13.02 3.41
C THR A 502 5.79 12.60 4.86
N ALA A 503 4.53 12.35 5.25
CA ALA A 503 4.20 11.88 6.58
C ALA A 503 4.80 10.50 6.89
N THR A 504 4.76 9.59 5.91
CA THR A 504 5.33 8.25 6.05
C THR A 504 6.85 8.31 6.15
N ALA A 505 7.53 9.12 5.34
CA ALA A 505 8.97 9.36 5.41
C ALA A 505 9.40 9.93 6.77
N ALA A 506 8.65 10.89 7.33
CA ALA A 506 8.89 11.39 8.69
C ALA A 506 8.79 10.27 9.73
N ASN A 507 7.75 9.45 9.65
CA ASN A 507 7.55 8.30 10.54
C ASN A 507 8.68 7.26 10.41
N ILE A 508 9.22 7.04 9.21
CA ILE A 508 10.36 6.15 9.00
C ILE A 508 11.59 6.65 9.75
N LEU A 509 11.97 7.92 9.55
CA LEU A 509 13.16 8.49 10.18
C LEU A 509 13.01 8.52 11.70
N LEU A 510 11.82 8.84 12.21
CA LEU A 510 11.53 8.79 13.65
C LEU A 510 11.61 7.36 14.18
N SER A 511 11.00 6.38 13.52
CA SER A 511 11.01 4.98 13.98
C SER A 511 12.40 4.34 13.92
N ALA A 512 13.22 4.69 12.92
CA ALA A 512 14.58 4.16 12.78
C ALA A 512 15.57 4.70 13.83
N TRP A 513 15.34 5.93 14.30
CA TRP A 513 16.34 6.70 15.08
C TRP A 513 15.86 7.18 16.46
N THR A 514 14.67 6.76 16.90
CA THR A 514 14.17 7.09 18.25
C THR A 514 13.81 5.87 19.07
N VAL A 515 13.80 6.04 20.39
CA VAL A 515 13.39 5.03 21.38
C VAL A 515 12.56 5.65 22.49
N TYR A 516 11.78 4.83 23.19
CA TYR A 516 11.05 5.19 24.39
C TYR A 516 11.94 5.21 25.61
N THR A 517 11.81 6.29 26.38
CA THR A 517 12.29 6.34 27.76
C THR A 517 11.26 5.71 28.70
N THR A 518 11.69 5.47 29.94
CA THR A 518 10.81 5.07 31.04
C THR A 518 9.73 6.12 31.37
N GLU A 519 9.91 7.37 30.92
CA GLU A 519 8.93 8.47 31.04
C GLU A 519 7.89 8.45 29.90
N HIS A 520 7.88 7.42 29.05
CA HIS A 520 7.06 7.33 27.84
C HIS A 520 7.31 8.46 26.83
N ARG A 521 8.49 9.07 26.86
CA ARG A 521 8.92 10.11 25.90
C ARG A 521 9.79 9.48 24.83
N LEU A 522 9.71 9.99 23.61
CA LEU A 522 10.64 9.62 22.55
C LEU A 522 11.95 10.41 22.72
N ILE A 523 13.08 9.77 22.45
CA ILE A 523 14.38 10.43 22.32
C ILE A 523 15.09 9.92 21.08
N PHE A 524 15.85 10.81 20.42
CA PHE A 524 16.80 10.37 19.41
C PHE A 524 17.92 9.55 20.07
N LEU A 525 18.37 8.53 19.35
CA LEU A 525 19.55 7.77 19.73
C LEU A 525 20.80 8.65 19.69
N GLN A 526 21.78 8.34 20.53
CA GLN A 526 22.98 9.16 20.71
C GLN A 526 23.78 9.34 19.42
N ASP A 527 23.76 8.35 18.54
CA ASP A 527 24.47 8.30 17.26
C ASP A 527 23.62 8.79 16.07
N THR A 528 22.46 9.40 16.32
CA THR A 528 21.59 9.91 15.24
C THR A 528 22.30 11.02 14.44
N PRO A 529 22.45 10.86 13.11
CA PRO A 529 23.00 11.90 12.26
C PRO A 529 22.16 13.20 12.28
N ASN A 530 22.83 14.35 12.20
CA ASN A 530 22.16 15.66 12.27
C ASN A 530 21.20 15.90 11.11
N ASP A 531 21.55 15.43 9.91
CA ASP A 531 20.73 15.50 8.70
C ASP A 531 19.46 14.66 8.82
N VAL A 532 19.51 13.49 9.46
CA VAL A 532 18.33 12.68 9.79
C VAL A 532 17.36 13.43 10.70
N ALA A 533 17.85 13.96 11.83
CA ALA A 533 17.02 14.69 12.77
C ALA A 533 16.44 15.99 12.16
N LEU A 534 17.23 16.65 11.32
CA LEU A 534 16.79 17.84 10.57
C LEU A 534 15.72 17.48 9.52
N ALA A 535 15.94 16.43 8.73
CA ALA A 535 14.99 15.97 7.71
C ALA A 535 13.66 15.57 8.35
N ALA A 536 13.67 14.75 9.40
CA ALA A 536 12.46 14.35 10.12
C ALA A 536 11.64 15.57 10.56
N ARG A 537 12.31 16.61 11.10
CA ARG A 537 11.65 17.86 11.51
C ARG A 537 11.05 18.61 10.33
N ARG A 538 11.81 18.80 9.25
CA ARG A 538 11.34 19.55 8.07
C ARG A 538 10.17 18.85 7.38
N LEU A 539 10.17 17.52 7.35
CA LEU A 539 9.05 16.71 6.85
C LEU A 539 7.80 16.88 7.73
N VAL A 540 7.93 16.85 9.07
CA VAL A 540 6.80 17.11 9.98
C VAL A 540 6.28 18.54 9.86
N ASN A 541 7.17 19.52 9.70
CA ASN A 541 6.77 20.91 9.46
C ASN A 541 5.95 21.03 8.16
N TYR A 542 6.34 20.31 7.11
CA TYR A 542 5.57 20.28 5.87
C TYR A 542 4.18 19.69 6.08
N VAL A 543 4.11 18.51 6.72
CA VAL A 543 2.84 17.81 6.99
C VAL A 543 1.90 18.71 7.79
N THR A 544 2.39 19.32 8.87
CA THR A 544 1.59 20.16 9.77
C THR A 544 1.14 21.46 9.11
N SER A 545 2.03 22.15 8.39
CA SER A 545 1.69 23.41 7.70
C SER A 545 0.69 23.23 6.55
N ARG A 546 0.62 22.03 5.97
CA ARG A 546 -0.24 21.77 4.81
C ARG A 546 -1.56 21.09 5.14
N SER A 547 -1.63 20.30 6.22
CA SER A 547 -2.88 19.66 6.66
C SER A 547 -3.98 20.68 6.97
N THR A 548 -3.59 21.87 7.47
CA THR A 548 -4.53 22.97 7.77
C THR A 548 -4.97 23.78 6.56
N SER A 549 -4.24 23.70 5.45
CA SER A 549 -4.49 24.55 4.28
C SER A 549 -5.60 24.03 3.36
N GLY A 550 -5.98 22.75 3.47
CA GLY A 550 -6.90 22.08 2.55
C GLY A 550 -6.40 21.96 1.10
N LYS A 551 -5.18 22.43 0.79
CA LYS A 551 -4.64 22.52 -0.58
C LYS A 551 -3.93 21.26 -1.06
N ASN A 552 -3.63 20.32 -0.17
CA ASN A 552 -2.91 19.10 -0.51
C ASN A 552 -3.86 17.95 -0.80
N SER A 553 -3.55 17.17 -1.83
CA SER A 553 -4.21 15.91 -2.11
C SER A 553 -4.06 14.95 -0.93
N ARG A 554 -5.17 14.31 -0.55
CA ARG A 554 -5.22 13.24 0.45
C ARG A 554 -5.02 11.86 -0.17
N THR A 555 -4.67 11.79 -1.45
CA THR A 555 -4.49 10.55 -2.18
C THR A 555 -3.28 9.78 -1.66
N ASN A 556 -3.39 8.46 -1.63
CA ASN A 556 -2.30 7.54 -1.38
C ASN A 556 -2.50 6.28 -2.22
N VAL A 557 -1.55 5.35 -2.14
CA VAL A 557 -1.68 4.03 -2.76
C VAL A 557 -1.55 2.97 -1.68
N ILE A 558 -2.68 2.55 -1.12
CA ILE A 558 -2.74 1.41 -0.20
C ILE A 558 -2.63 0.11 -0.98
N ARG A 559 -3.23 0.06 -2.17
CA ARG A 559 -3.19 -1.10 -3.05
C ARG A 559 -3.22 -0.66 -4.51
N ALA A 560 -2.70 -1.48 -5.41
CA ALA A 560 -2.84 -1.33 -6.85
C ALA A 560 -3.18 -2.68 -7.51
N THR A 561 -3.72 -2.63 -8.72
CA THR A 561 -3.85 -3.81 -9.59
C THR A 561 -2.49 -4.42 -9.90
N LEU A 562 -2.43 -5.73 -10.12
CA LEU A 562 -1.17 -6.47 -10.30
C LEU A 562 -0.31 -5.98 -11.47
N HIS A 563 -0.92 -5.37 -12.48
CA HIS A 563 -0.26 -4.88 -13.69
C HIS A 563 -0.22 -3.35 -13.68
N LYS A 564 0.97 -2.75 -13.85
CA LYS A 564 1.15 -1.28 -13.85
C LYS A 564 1.62 -0.71 -15.18
N HIS A 565 2.38 -1.49 -15.94
CA HIS A 565 2.79 -1.14 -17.30
C HIS A 565 3.00 -2.42 -18.12
N CYS A 566 3.12 -2.27 -19.44
CA CYS A 566 3.24 -3.37 -20.39
C CYS A 566 4.39 -4.34 -20.13
N GLU A 567 5.54 -3.83 -19.69
CA GLU A 567 6.78 -4.60 -19.53
C GLU A 567 6.82 -5.39 -18.22
N SER A 568 5.94 -5.10 -17.26
CA SER A 568 5.84 -5.85 -15.98
C SER A 568 4.80 -6.96 -16.03
N LEU A 569 4.34 -7.33 -17.22
CA LEU A 569 3.41 -8.43 -17.40
C LEU A 569 4.16 -9.78 -17.30
N PRO A 570 3.59 -10.78 -16.59
CA PRO A 570 4.34 -11.96 -16.13
C PRO A 570 4.83 -12.87 -17.27
N TYR A 571 4.18 -12.82 -18.43
CA TYR A 571 4.55 -13.61 -19.60
C TYR A 571 5.86 -13.16 -20.27
N TRP A 572 6.40 -12.00 -19.91
CA TRP A 572 7.73 -11.55 -20.35
C TRP A 572 8.88 -12.14 -19.55
N PHE A 573 8.59 -12.87 -18.48
CA PHE A 573 9.59 -13.37 -17.54
C PHE A 573 9.74 -14.88 -17.70
N PRO A 574 10.97 -15.42 -17.57
CA PRO A 574 11.17 -16.84 -17.74
C PRO A 574 10.34 -17.64 -16.74
N SER A 575 9.75 -18.72 -17.24
CA SER A 575 8.82 -19.58 -16.49
C SER A 575 9.06 -21.04 -16.86
N ASN A 576 9.04 -21.93 -15.88
CA ASN A 576 9.09 -23.39 -16.09
C ASN A 576 7.78 -24.09 -15.66
N SER A 577 6.78 -23.31 -15.22
CA SER A 577 5.42 -23.75 -14.93
C SER A 577 4.44 -22.83 -15.65
N ILE A 578 3.89 -23.28 -16.77
CA ILE A 578 2.92 -22.51 -17.57
C ILE A 578 1.64 -23.32 -17.68
N THR A 579 0.58 -22.83 -17.04
CA THR A 579 -0.71 -23.50 -16.95
C THR A 579 -1.85 -22.55 -17.28
N THR A 580 -2.95 -23.05 -17.79
CA THR A 580 -4.21 -22.28 -17.91
C THR A 580 -4.98 -22.24 -16.59
N GLN A 581 -5.96 -21.35 -16.46
CA GLN A 581 -6.81 -21.26 -15.25
C GLN A 581 -7.55 -22.55 -14.90
N ASN A 582 -7.80 -23.43 -15.87
CA ASN A 582 -8.39 -24.76 -15.65
C ASN A 582 -7.34 -25.82 -15.18
N GLY A 583 -6.04 -25.52 -15.25
CA GLY A 583 -4.95 -26.38 -14.80
C GLY A 583 -4.27 -27.21 -15.88
N SER A 584 -4.66 -27.09 -17.15
CA SER A 584 -3.92 -27.76 -18.23
C SER A 584 -2.59 -27.06 -18.49
N ASN A 585 -1.57 -27.84 -18.85
CA ASN A 585 -0.32 -27.28 -19.36
C ASN A 585 -0.60 -26.49 -20.64
N PHE A 586 -0.04 -25.29 -20.72
CA PHE A 586 -0.18 -24.44 -21.90
C PHE A 586 0.90 -24.78 -22.93
N THR A 587 0.50 -25.09 -24.15
CA THR A 587 1.40 -25.43 -25.27
C THR A 587 1.32 -24.43 -26.43
N GLY A 588 0.61 -23.32 -26.25
CA GLY A 588 0.44 -22.30 -27.28
C GLY A 588 1.66 -21.40 -27.41
N ASN A 589 1.79 -20.75 -28.57
CA ASN A 589 2.86 -19.77 -28.84
C ASN A 589 2.42 -18.32 -28.57
N THR A 590 1.19 -18.13 -28.10
CA THR A 590 0.58 -16.81 -27.93
C THR A 590 -0.14 -16.79 -26.58
N PRO A 591 0.30 -15.99 -25.60
CA PRO A 591 -0.29 -16.02 -24.28
C PRO A 591 -1.69 -15.37 -24.33
N THR A 592 -2.52 -15.73 -23.36
CA THR A 592 -3.85 -15.13 -23.14
C THR A 592 -3.96 -14.74 -21.66
N PRO A 593 -4.93 -13.90 -21.27
CA PRO A 593 -5.17 -13.57 -19.86
C PRO A 593 -5.51 -14.78 -18.97
N GLU A 594 -5.86 -15.92 -19.56
CA GLU A 594 -6.16 -17.17 -18.85
C GLU A 594 -4.91 -18.03 -18.57
N VAL A 595 -3.74 -17.64 -19.10
CA VAL A 595 -2.48 -18.35 -18.90
C VAL A 595 -1.72 -17.77 -17.72
N LEU A 596 -1.28 -18.65 -16.82
CA LEU A 596 -0.53 -18.36 -15.62
C LEU A 596 0.94 -18.71 -15.84
N PHE A 597 1.83 -17.85 -15.35
CA PHE A 597 3.27 -17.93 -15.52
C PHE A 597 3.96 -18.03 -14.16
N GLY A 598 4.57 -19.18 -13.90
CA GLY A 598 5.21 -19.47 -12.63
C GLY A 598 6.62 -20.03 -12.80
N MET A 599 7.44 -19.77 -11.79
CA MET A 599 8.70 -20.47 -11.57
C MET A 599 8.54 -21.50 -10.46
N ARG A 600 8.84 -22.75 -10.80
CA ARG A 600 8.91 -23.90 -9.92
C ARG A 600 10.33 -24.14 -9.45
N GLY A 601 10.47 -24.30 -8.15
CA GLY A 601 11.69 -24.66 -7.47
C GLY A 601 12.75 -23.57 -7.52
N HIS A 602 13.98 -23.95 -7.20
CA HIS A 602 15.18 -23.17 -7.44
C HIS A 602 15.84 -23.59 -8.76
N VAL A 603 16.07 -22.62 -9.65
CA VAL A 603 16.82 -22.75 -10.89
C VAL A 603 18.19 -22.09 -10.68
N THR A 604 19.26 -22.79 -11.03
CA THR A 604 20.63 -22.27 -10.85
C THR A 604 20.85 -21.00 -11.67
N SER A 605 21.76 -20.13 -11.22
CA SER A 605 22.02 -18.85 -11.89
C SER A 605 22.39 -19.00 -13.37
N ASP A 606 23.16 -20.03 -13.75
CA ASP A 606 23.54 -20.24 -15.15
C ASP A 606 22.37 -20.73 -16.00
N GLN A 607 21.52 -21.60 -15.45
CA GLN A 607 20.27 -21.99 -16.11
C GLN A 607 19.34 -20.79 -16.27
N TYR A 608 19.19 -19.96 -15.23
CA TYR A 608 18.29 -18.81 -15.30
C TYR A 608 18.79 -17.74 -16.28
N LYS A 609 20.11 -17.50 -16.35
CA LYS A 609 20.71 -16.64 -17.39
C LYS A 609 20.44 -17.16 -18.79
N ALA A 610 20.53 -18.48 -19.01
CA ALA A 610 20.17 -19.06 -20.30
C ALA A 610 18.69 -18.82 -20.63
N MET A 611 17.79 -19.01 -19.68
CA MET A 611 16.37 -18.73 -19.86
C MET A 611 16.08 -17.23 -20.13
N LEU A 612 16.83 -16.31 -19.52
CA LEU A 612 16.72 -14.86 -19.78
C LEU A 612 17.17 -14.46 -21.19
N ALA A 613 18.11 -15.21 -21.78
CA ALA A 613 18.60 -14.95 -23.13
C ALA A 613 17.60 -15.35 -24.23
N GLU A 614 16.68 -16.27 -23.90
CA GLU A 614 15.63 -16.75 -24.79
C GLU A 614 14.48 -15.74 -24.94
N PRO A 615 13.92 -15.54 -26.15
CA PRO A 615 12.69 -14.78 -26.31
C PRO A 615 11.47 -15.50 -25.72
N HIS A 616 10.72 -14.82 -24.84
CA HIS A 616 9.46 -15.27 -24.26
C HIS A 616 8.30 -14.66 -25.05
N PHE A 617 7.55 -15.51 -25.78
CA PHE A 617 6.50 -15.06 -26.71
C PHE A 617 6.97 -14.02 -27.75
N GLY A 618 8.19 -14.24 -28.26
CA GLY A 618 8.80 -13.37 -29.26
C GLY A 618 9.43 -12.09 -28.72
N GLN A 619 9.44 -11.87 -27.41
CA GLN A 619 10.08 -10.71 -26.78
C GLN A 619 11.13 -11.12 -25.76
N LYS A 620 12.24 -10.38 -25.69
CA LYS A 620 13.20 -10.55 -24.60
C LYS A 620 12.69 -9.83 -23.34
N VAL A 621 13.09 -10.34 -22.18
CA VAL A 621 12.88 -9.65 -20.91
C VAL A 621 13.54 -8.28 -21.02
N SER A 622 12.78 -7.22 -20.71
CA SER A 622 13.33 -5.87 -20.80
C SER A 622 14.45 -5.67 -19.77
N GLU A 623 15.63 -5.31 -20.24
CA GLU A 623 16.74 -4.95 -19.35
C GLU A 623 16.43 -3.64 -18.62
N SER A 624 15.83 -2.68 -19.33
CA SER A 624 15.31 -1.43 -18.77
C SER A 624 13.85 -1.60 -18.33
N MET A 625 13.63 -1.73 -17.03
CA MET A 625 12.28 -1.62 -16.46
C MET A 625 12.10 -0.20 -15.97
N PRO A 626 11.24 0.60 -16.63
CA PRO A 626 11.18 2.03 -16.38
C PRO A 626 10.42 2.39 -15.08
N GLY A 627 9.92 1.38 -14.35
CA GLY A 627 9.21 1.54 -13.08
C GLY A 627 7.88 2.28 -13.20
N LEU A 628 7.38 2.72 -12.04
CA LEU A 628 6.11 3.45 -11.89
C LEU A 628 6.16 4.91 -12.34
N ASN A 629 7.34 5.38 -12.75
CA ASN A 629 7.53 6.71 -13.34
C ASN A 629 7.59 6.67 -14.87
N SER A 630 7.31 5.51 -15.47
CA SER A 630 7.36 5.35 -16.93
C SER A 630 6.18 6.00 -17.65
N THR A 631 6.38 6.22 -18.94
CA THR A 631 5.37 6.77 -19.87
C THR A 631 4.27 5.77 -20.22
N SER A 632 4.33 4.52 -19.75
CA SER A 632 3.33 3.46 -20.00
C SER A 632 2.56 3.05 -18.76
N VAL A 633 2.60 3.88 -17.71
CA VAL A 633 1.93 3.59 -16.47
C VAL A 633 0.43 3.83 -16.61
N LEU A 634 -0.34 2.78 -16.39
CA LEU A 634 -1.80 2.82 -16.31
C LEU A 634 -2.24 1.72 -15.35
N PHE A 635 -2.94 2.06 -14.27
CA PHE A 635 -3.44 1.06 -13.31
C PHE A 635 -4.56 1.59 -12.43
N PHE A 636 -5.36 0.70 -11.84
CA PHE A 636 -6.22 1.08 -10.73
C PHE A 636 -5.45 1.06 -9.41
N HIS A 637 -5.71 2.03 -8.56
CA HIS A 637 -5.22 2.05 -7.19
C HIS A 637 -6.33 2.37 -6.19
N TRP A 638 -6.15 1.86 -4.99
CA TRP A 638 -6.98 2.13 -3.83
C TRP A 638 -6.31 3.15 -2.94
N SER A 639 -7.05 4.21 -2.63
CA SER A 639 -6.65 5.31 -1.76
C SER A 639 -7.59 5.41 -0.57
N SER A 640 -7.11 5.92 0.56
CA SER A 640 -7.95 6.30 1.71
C SER A 640 -7.54 7.65 2.29
N PRO A 641 -8.39 8.68 2.19
CA PRO A 641 -8.09 9.98 2.80
C PRO A 641 -7.83 9.89 4.31
N ALA A 642 -8.60 9.05 5.03
CA ALA A 642 -8.44 8.85 6.46
C ALA A 642 -7.06 8.30 6.82
N TYR A 643 -6.51 7.41 5.99
CA TYR A 643 -5.17 6.87 6.22
C TYR A 643 -4.09 7.94 6.04
N THR A 644 -4.21 8.82 5.03
CA THR A 644 -3.29 9.95 4.84
C THR A 644 -3.27 10.87 6.06
N GLU A 645 -4.44 11.24 6.55
CA GLU A 645 -4.57 12.11 7.73
C GLU A 645 -4.02 11.41 9.00
N ALA A 646 -4.31 10.12 9.19
CA ALA A 646 -3.80 9.35 10.33
C ALA A 646 -2.26 9.23 10.32
N MET A 647 -1.64 9.07 9.15
CA MET A 647 -0.18 9.08 9.03
C MET A 647 0.42 10.44 9.36
N GLY A 648 -0.22 11.53 8.91
CA GLY A 648 0.19 12.89 9.26
C GLY A 648 0.09 13.18 10.76
N LEU A 649 -1.01 12.72 11.38
CA LEU A 649 -1.21 12.80 12.82
C LEU A 649 -0.16 12.01 13.59
N LEU A 650 0.14 10.76 13.17
CA LEU A 650 1.18 9.93 13.77
C LEU A 650 2.55 10.63 13.75
N ALA A 651 2.96 11.16 12.59
CA ALA A 651 4.25 11.86 12.44
C ALA A 651 4.33 13.07 13.37
N THR A 652 3.24 13.84 13.44
CA THR A 652 3.15 15.03 14.29
C THR A 652 3.20 14.67 15.78
N ALA A 653 2.45 13.63 16.19
CA ALA A 653 2.39 13.17 17.57
C ALA A 653 3.74 12.62 18.04
N HIS A 654 4.42 11.81 17.22
CA HIS A 654 5.78 11.32 17.50
C HIS A 654 6.78 12.47 17.66
N MET A 655 6.79 13.43 16.73
CA MET A 655 7.69 14.58 16.82
C MET A 655 7.43 15.42 18.06
N LYS A 656 6.16 15.72 18.38
CA LYS A 656 5.81 16.45 19.62
C LYS A 656 6.21 15.69 20.89
N ASN A 657 6.19 14.36 20.86
CA ASN A 657 6.62 13.54 21.98
C ASN A 657 8.16 13.38 22.10
N THR A 658 8.92 13.86 21.12
CA THR A 658 10.38 13.70 21.10
C THR A 658 11.10 14.77 21.94
N LYS A 659 11.79 14.36 23.01
CA LYS A 659 12.57 15.20 23.93
C LYS A 659 13.97 15.48 23.36
N GLY A 660 14.54 16.65 23.65
CA GLY A 660 15.96 16.95 23.36
C GLY A 660 16.22 17.86 22.17
N ILE A 661 15.18 18.33 21.47
CA ILE A 661 15.33 19.40 20.48
C ILE A 661 15.36 20.74 21.23
N LYS A 662 16.56 21.20 21.63
CA LYS A 662 16.74 22.65 21.76
C LYS A 662 16.55 23.22 20.36
N GLU A 663 15.73 24.26 20.22
CA GLU A 663 15.65 25.09 19.01
C GLU A 663 17.03 25.74 18.79
N ASN A 664 18.00 24.97 18.29
CA ASN A 664 19.20 25.55 17.72
C ASN A 664 18.73 26.26 16.46
N ARG A 665 18.48 27.58 16.59
CA ARG A 665 18.40 28.49 15.47
C ARG A 665 19.71 28.36 14.71
N ILE A 666 19.73 27.49 13.71
CA ILE A 666 20.80 27.43 12.73
C ILE A 666 20.72 28.77 12.02
N LYS A 667 21.59 29.72 12.40
CA LYS A 667 21.83 30.91 11.59
C LYS A 667 22.44 30.42 10.30
N VAL A 668 21.61 30.21 9.28
CA VAL A 668 22.07 30.03 7.91
C VAL A 668 22.78 31.33 7.56
N LYS A 669 24.11 31.32 7.58
CA LYS A 669 24.90 32.37 6.93
C LYS A 669 24.67 32.18 5.43
N THR A 670 23.70 32.89 4.88
CA THR A 670 23.64 33.13 3.45
C THR A 670 24.85 34.00 3.11
N ASN A 671 25.94 33.36 2.66
CA ASN A 671 26.97 34.05 1.89
C ASN A 671 26.36 34.32 0.52
N VAL A 672 25.58 35.40 0.41
CA VAL A 672 25.34 36.03 -0.88
C VAL A 672 26.63 36.78 -1.18
N SER A 673 27.43 36.25 -2.09
CA SER A 673 28.48 37.03 -2.74
C SER A 673 27.79 38.11 -3.55
N GLU A 674 27.90 39.36 -3.09
CA GLU A 674 27.75 40.53 -3.95
C GLU A 674 28.85 40.43 -5.02
N GLU A 675 28.47 40.03 -6.23
CA GLU A 675 29.25 40.37 -7.42
C GLU A 675 29.09 41.88 -7.63
N GLU A 676 30.11 42.63 -7.23
CA GLU A 676 30.27 44.02 -7.59
C GLU A 676 30.42 44.14 -9.11
N SER A 677 29.60 45.03 -9.67
CA SER A 677 29.74 45.57 -11.01
C SER A 677 31.05 46.33 -11.17
N THR A 678 31.88 45.90 -12.14
CA THR A 678 32.70 46.79 -12.97
C THR A 678 32.63 46.31 -14.41
#